data_AF-A0A928IMX1-F1
#
_entry.id   AF-A0A928IMX1-F1
#
_cell.length_a   1.000
_cell.length_b   1.000
_cell.length_c   1.000
_cell.angle_alpha   90.00
_cell.angle_beta   90.00
_cell.angle_gamma   90.00
#
_symmetry.space_group_name_H-M   'P 1'
#
loop_
_entity.id
_entity.type
_entity.pdbx_description
1 polymer ?
#
loop_
_entity_poly.entity_id
_entity_poly.type
_entity_poly.pdbx_seq_one_letter_code
_entity_poly.pdbx_strand_id
1 'polypeptide(L)'
;VSSITGALTVKNGTWNVKRGFVVQGSGVLTFDGVTGNATERPYIKLNSGTATANINNSTITNTANGENVILIENATVGTLNVTGNSYVAHKGGSKGGTNCAVVMITGTASATINVGAGATMSSAYQVEGTQWGGVIVSGGSNTSTNTVVTLETGAKLAIERKTGAGGEAYFVRKRDDANHKIDVIDKGAFYTVNAAICKDGFYLPTIKVADGETLIGFTASDGEIYKTGKNKAASEETVTFTAMCYGADDFDMINGASIRTVKDEPGIRFSSYVSNALLNALGNKVKFGTVIAPGVTVEDDPALHNNSVTIKCSRLRHDFVNGSYTYENSFHAAIIMPTNIPVNKVYELSLAARAFMEITYADGTTAKFYTDFDKNNIRSMADVAYNLGEDAYNNNSAVKDIVDNSSKYTIDVTKNGTGIGIVYGANGNSTVAQLLADAIAAKTGVAIAPAAVGAYNASTFEIVIGDNTYAESNEVIASLGYGEGIIKVIGNKIIIAAYDSESLTLAVNKFIESLDYLTDGNGDIAVPNNYKRTVAKDALLAELPVMSGFTPTTTNTGDDCYMIEFSSATTYNNYLALLTQSGYRVYATLDLEGNVYTTYTNDNVVITAIKAKTYTNGKILIEWLKNTELPTRAEDNIYTPVDGVTSSITQIGLWYDSNGNAQPKDSEGYYTNYNGMSYVIRLDDGSFIVIDGGTTAADADHLYQVLCKQAPDSDNIVIAAWIITHAHSDHVGAFNSFSSRYGSKVTVERFIYNFPSEGLNNVEGAGSALQTTTQNNMRKYFSNAAHVKAHPGQVFNIRNAKITMLFTLDVYEGSETSYNITSLVFNVEIEGKSFFVFGDIYDKGDTVSKLYTATTLKSDIMQVAHHGISGISDDWGSTFSKNHPYRLVGAEYAFWPVAALTFNWKDGDTVHNSTLASDRRNKYMTEMDQSKVFVAADDVVVMTVNNGTISTATFADVSTYVNS
;
A
#
# COMPACT_ATOMS: atom_id res chain seq x y z
N VAL A 1 49.87 10.65 11.78
CA VAL A 1 50.07 10.44 10.32
C VAL A 1 49.22 11.48 9.57
N SER A 2 49.56 11.75 8.31
CA SER A 2 49.02 12.75 7.37
C SER A 2 47.52 13.02 7.46
N SER A 3 47.13 14.28 7.22
CA SER A 3 45.74 14.71 7.04
C SER A 3 45.10 13.95 5.88
N ILE A 4 44.10 13.13 6.17
CA ILE A 4 43.29 12.43 5.17
C ILE A 4 42.27 13.42 4.64
N THR A 5 42.45 13.85 3.39
CA THR A 5 41.52 14.74 2.68
C THR A 5 40.70 14.02 1.61
N GLY A 6 41.11 12.81 1.21
CA GLY A 6 40.38 11.89 0.32
C GLY A 6 39.82 10.68 1.07
N ALA A 7 39.72 9.52 0.41
CA ALA A 7 39.27 8.27 1.04
C ALA A 7 40.45 7.36 1.42
N LEU A 8 40.45 6.83 2.64
CA LEU A 8 41.39 5.82 3.12
C LEU A 8 40.62 4.67 3.76
N THR A 9 40.88 3.44 3.32
CA THR A 9 40.34 2.23 3.93
C THR A 9 41.48 1.38 4.49
N VAL A 10 41.36 1.01 5.77
CA VAL A 10 42.26 0.08 6.46
C VAL A 10 41.48 -1.20 6.73
N LYS A 11 41.91 -2.31 6.13
CA LYS A 11 41.26 -3.62 6.25
C LYS A 11 42.16 -4.60 6.99
N ASN A 12 41.55 -5.48 7.79
CA ASN A 12 42.12 -6.70 8.38
C ASN A 12 43.49 -6.53 9.10
N GLY A 13 43.51 -6.81 10.41
CA GLY A 13 44.75 -6.94 11.17
C GLY A 13 44.88 -5.96 12.35
N THR A 14 46.08 -5.85 12.90
CA THR A 14 46.34 -5.08 14.14
C THR A 14 47.12 -3.79 13.87
N TRP A 15 46.56 -2.64 14.27
CA TRP A 15 47.11 -1.30 14.05
C TRP A 15 47.26 -0.53 15.36
N ASN A 16 48.35 -0.81 16.08
CA ASN A 16 48.67 -0.09 17.31
C ASN A 16 49.51 1.15 17.00
N VAL A 17 49.06 2.31 17.46
CA VAL A 17 49.65 3.61 17.14
C VAL A 17 49.94 4.42 18.40
N LYS A 18 50.95 5.28 18.33
CA LYS A 18 51.14 6.33 19.35
C LYS A 18 50.11 7.43 19.17
N ARG A 19 49.98 7.92 17.93
CA ARG A 19 49.03 8.97 17.53
C ARG A 19 48.16 8.47 16.39
N GLY A 20 46.86 8.70 16.49
CA GLY A 20 45.86 8.24 15.53
C GLY A 20 45.84 8.99 14.20
N PHE A 21 44.72 8.80 13.50
CA PHE A 21 44.45 9.34 12.17
C PHE A 21 43.73 10.69 12.27
N VAL A 22 44.04 11.61 11.36
CA VAL A 22 43.38 12.92 11.27
C VAL A 22 42.69 13.02 9.91
N VAL A 23 41.38 13.16 9.92
CA VAL A 23 40.53 13.33 8.72
C VAL A 23 40.12 14.79 8.62
N GLN A 24 40.19 15.38 7.43
CA GLN A 24 39.89 16.79 7.21
C GLN A 24 39.07 17.04 5.95
N GLY A 25 38.41 18.20 5.88
CA GLY A 25 37.59 18.57 4.71
C GLY A 25 36.46 17.57 4.51
N SER A 26 36.35 16.99 3.31
CA SER A 26 35.38 15.94 2.97
C SER A 26 36.00 14.53 3.02
N GLY A 27 37.12 14.35 3.72
CA GLY A 27 37.82 13.06 3.78
C GLY A 27 37.01 11.96 4.46
N VAL A 28 37.29 10.71 4.07
CA VAL A 28 36.62 9.51 4.59
C VAL A 28 37.66 8.51 5.06
N LEU A 29 37.55 8.07 6.31
CA LEU A 29 38.37 6.99 6.87
C LEU A 29 37.49 5.78 7.20
N THR A 30 37.84 4.60 6.69
CA THR A 30 37.11 3.36 6.97
C THR A 30 38.03 2.31 7.59
N PHE A 31 37.62 1.74 8.73
CA PHE A 31 38.20 0.54 9.33
C PHE A 31 37.27 -0.65 9.11
N ASP A 32 37.81 -1.76 8.63
CA ASP A 32 37.04 -2.99 8.36
C ASP A 32 37.82 -4.22 8.84
N GLY A 33 37.34 -4.90 9.89
CA GLY A 33 38.04 -6.04 10.48
C GLY A 33 39.36 -5.69 11.20
N VAL A 34 39.47 -4.48 11.75
CA VAL A 34 40.72 -3.96 12.34
C VAL A 34 40.70 -4.01 13.87
N THR A 35 41.81 -4.41 14.48
CA THR A 35 42.07 -4.23 15.92
C THR A 35 43.09 -3.11 16.11
N GLY A 36 42.71 -2.00 16.73
CA GLY A 36 43.53 -0.82 16.90
C GLY A 36 43.61 -0.33 18.35
N ASN A 37 44.77 0.19 18.74
CA ASN A 37 44.97 0.87 20.02
C ASN A 37 45.81 2.13 19.87
N ALA A 38 45.39 3.23 20.49
CA ALA A 38 46.19 4.44 20.66
C ALA A 38 46.78 4.55 22.07
N THR A 39 47.97 5.16 22.20
CA THR A 39 48.70 5.28 23.47
C THR A 39 49.12 6.70 23.87
N GLU A 40 49.07 7.70 22.97
CA GLU A 40 49.42 9.10 23.30
C GLU A 40 48.37 10.16 22.91
N ARG A 41 47.51 9.92 21.91
CA ARG A 41 46.54 10.88 21.35
C ARG A 41 45.26 10.17 20.92
N PRO A 42 44.18 10.86 20.50
CA PRO A 42 42.99 10.19 19.99
C PRO A 42 43.31 9.28 18.81
N TYR A 43 42.60 8.16 18.72
CA TYR A 43 42.79 7.18 17.64
C TYR A 43 42.22 7.72 16.31
N ILE A 44 41.13 8.48 16.39
CA ILE A 44 40.54 9.19 15.25
C ILE A 44 40.31 10.65 15.64
N LYS A 45 40.72 11.57 14.77
CA LYS A 45 40.35 12.98 14.86
C LYS A 45 39.65 13.41 13.57
N LEU A 46 38.38 13.80 13.66
CA LEU A 46 37.65 14.45 12.58
C LEU A 46 37.82 15.96 12.74
N ASN A 47 38.54 16.60 11.82
CA ASN A 47 38.99 17.97 11.96
C ASN A 47 38.61 18.78 10.73
N SER A 48 37.64 19.70 10.85
CA SER A 48 37.09 20.59 9.80
C SER A 48 36.27 19.92 8.69
N GLY A 49 35.37 20.67 8.06
CA GLY A 49 34.54 20.20 6.94
C GLY A 49 33.46 19.19 7.34
N THR A 50 33.24 18.20 6.47
CA THR A 50 32.26 17.09 6.60
C THR A 50 32.94 15.73 6.77
N ALA A 51 34.09 15.73 7.45
CA ALA A 51 34.93 14.55 7.63
C ALA A 51 34.16 13.36 8.23
N THR A 52 34.42 12.16 7.69
CA THR A 52 33.68 10.94 8.05
C THR A 52 34.62 9.83 8.51
N ALA A 53 34.23 9.11 9.57
CA ALA A 53 34.84 7.86 10.00
C ALA A 53 33.82 6.71 10.03
N ASN A 54 34.17 5.59 9.42
CA ASN A 54 33.42 4.34 9.44
C ASN A 54 34.23 3.27 10.18
N ILE A 55 33.63 2.61 11.16
CA ILE A 55 34.23 1.54 11.95
C ILE A 55 33.34 0.32 11.80
N ASN A 56 33.78 -0.67 11.02
CA ASN A 56 33.01 -1.85 10.66
C ASN A 56 33.73 -3.10 11.17
N ASN A 57 33.03 -3.96 11.92
CA ASN A 57 33.58 -5.20 12.50
C ASN A 57 34.97 -5.01 13.16
N SER A 58 35.21 -3.87 13.80
CA SER A 58 36.54 -3.45 14.23
C SER A 58 36.57 -3.16 15.73
N THR A 59 37.69 -3.52 16.38
CA THR A 59 37.96 -3.21 17.78
C THR A 59 38.91 -2.01 17.86
N ILE A 60 38.41 -0.83 18.22
CA ILE A 60 39.22 0.39 18.32
C ILE A 60 39.27 0.85 19.78
N THR A 61 40.47 0.92 20.34
CA THR A 61 40.66 1.28 21.74
C THR A 61 41.60 2.46 21.92
N ASN A 62 41.47 3.16 23.04
CA ASN A 62 42.46 4.12 23.47
C ASN A 62 42.87 3.88 24.92
N THR A 63 44.18 3.72 25.13
CA THR A 63 44.83 3.52 26.44
C THR A 63 45.67 4.73 26.86
N ALA A 64 45.67 5.79 26.04
CA ALA A 64 46.33 7.05 26.36
C ALA A 64 45.73 7.71 27.60
N ASN A 65 46.59 8.27 28.44
CA ASN A 65 46.16 9.00 29.63
C ASN A 65 45.49 10.33 29.24
N GLY A 66 44.21 10.50 29.61
CA GLY A 66 43.50 11.78 29.48
C GLY A 66 43.04 12.13 28.06
N GLU A 67 42.97 11.13 27.16
CA GLU A 67 42.67 11.32 25.73
C GLU A 67 41.47 10.47 25.28
N ASN A 68 40.63 11.05 24.42
CA ASN A 68 39.41 10.40 23.90
C ASN A 68 39.73 9.35 22.84
N VAL A 69 38.83 8.40 22.55
CA VAL A 69 39.04 7.49 21.41
C VAL A 69 38.88 8.26 20.09
N ILE A 70 37.82 9.06 20.02
CA ILE A 70 37.42 9.84 18.86
C ILE A 70 37.25 11.30 19.30
N LEU A 71 37.90 12.21 18.57
CA LEU A 71 37.78 13.65 18.76
C LEU A 71 37.16 14.28 17.51
N ILE A 72 36.02 14.95 17.67
CA ILE A 72 35.39 15.75 16.62
C ILE A 72 35.56 17.23 16.98
N GLU A 73 36.31 17.95 16.17
CA GLU A 73 36.70 19.34 16.44
C GLU A 73 36.67 20.17 15.15
N ASN A 74 36.18 21.41 15.22
CA ASN A 74 36.09 22.36 14.10
C ASN A 74 35.31 21.89 12.85
N ALA A 75 34.70 20.70 12.87
CA ALA A 75 33.95 20.15 11.74
C ALA A 75 32.59 20.86 11.60
N THR A 76 32.19 21.21 10.37
CA THR A 76 30.85 21.72 10.10
C THR A 76 29.81 20.68 10.51
N VAL A 77 30.02 19.41 10.09
CA VAL A 77 29.33 18.22 10.61
C VAL A 77 30.29 17.03 10.50
N GLY A 78 30.84 16.55 11.62
CA GLY A 78 31.64 15.32 11.65
C GLY A 78 30.74 14.08 11.72
N THR A 79 30.94 13.11 10.84
CA THR A 79 30.13 11.88 10.80
C THR A 79 30.91 10.69 11.33
N LEU A 80 30.33 9.97 12.28
CA LEU A 80 30.85 8.72 12.82
C LEU A 80 29.83 7.61 12.63
N ASN A 81 30.22 6.55 11.91
CA ASN A 81 29.44 5.33 11.78
C ASN A 81 30.17 4.18 12.46
N VAL A 82 29.54 3.52 13.42
CA VAL A 82 30.07 2.32 14.08
C VAL A 82 29.10 1.18 13.80
N THR A 83 29.51 0.18 13.01
CA THR A 83 28.62 -0.87 12.51
C THR A 83 29.22 -2.27 12.66
N GLY A 84 28.39 -3.30 12.48
CA GLY A 84 28.76 -4.69 12.69
C GLY A 84 29.16 -4.97 14.15
N ASN A 85 29.95 -6.01 14.37
CA ASN A 85 30.42 -6.40 15.71
C ASN A 85 31.58 -5.51 16.23
N SER A 86 31.53 -4.20 15.94
CA SER A 86 32.57 -3.26 16.33
C SER A 86 32.56 -2.97 17.82
N TYR A 87 33.75 -2.84 18.40
CA TYR A 87 33.97 -2.51 19.81
C TYR A 87 34.86 -1.28 19.92
N VAL A 88 34.27 -0.13 20.26
CA VAL A 88 35.00 1.14 20.40
C VAL A 88 35.08 1.49 21.88
N ALA A 89 36.27 1.45 22.47
CA ALA A 89 36.39 1.60 23.91
C ALA A 89 37.53 2.49 24.38
N HIS A 90 37.19 3.40 25.29
CA HIS A 90 38.17 4.10 26.11
C HIS A 90 38.58 3.18 27.26
N LYS A 91 39.86 2.83 27.39
CA LYS A 91 40.35 1.85 28.41
C LYS A 91 41.03 2.48 29.64
N GLY A 92 41.00 3.80 29.75
CA GLY A 92 41.39 4.56 30.94
C GLY A 92 42.88 4.61 31.21
N GLY A 93 43.39 5.82 31.46
CA GLY A 93 44.76 6.10 31.87
C GLY A 93 44.82 7.02 33.11
N SER A 94 45.91 6.92 33.89
CA SER A 94 45.95 7.19 35.35
C SER A 94 46.10 8.66 35.81
N LYS A 95 45.75 9.68 35.03
CA LYS A 95 46.05 11.08 35.42
C LYS A 95 44.81 11.98 35.51
N GLY A 96 44.56 12.54 36.69
CA GLY A 96 43.55 13.56 36.93
C GLY A 96 43.88 14.87 36.18
N GLY A 97 42.91 15.39 35.42
CA GLY A 97 43.07 16.68 34.76
C GLY A 97 42.18 16.98 33.55
N THR A 98 41.65 15.98 32.83
CA THR A 98 40.89 16.21 31.58
C THR A 98 39.66 15.31 31.47
N ASN A 99 38.58 15.83 30.87
CA ASN A 99 37.36 15.07 30.58
C ASN A 99 37.69 13.96 29.58
N CYS A 100 37.31 12.71 29.87
CA CYS A 100 37.54 11.54 29.02
C CYS A 100 36.21 10.98 28.51
N ALA A 101 36.14 10.73 27.21
CA ALA A 101 35.00 10.11 26.54
C ALA A 101 35.43 9.14 25.44
N VAL A 102 34.51 8.26 25.01
CA VAL A 102 34.71 7.51 23.77
C VAL A 102 34.69 8.49 22.59
N VAL A 103 33.65 9.34 22.54
CA VAL A 103 33.51 10.42 21.58
C VAL A 103 33.44 11.76 22.30
N MET A 104 34.36 12.66 21.96
CA MET A 104 34.36 14.04 22.44
C MET A 104 34.11 15.01 21.27
N ILE A 105 33.10 15.86 21.43
CA ILE A 105 32.72 16.91 20.49
C ILE A 105 33.08 18.25 21.15
N THR A 106 33.90 19.05 20.49
CA THR A 106 34.43 20.31 21.04
C THR A 106 34.61 21.38 19.97
N GLY A 107 34.80 22.63 20.40
CA GLY A 107 34.89 23.79 19.52
C GLY A 107 33.53 24.15 18.91
N THR A 108 33.53 24.54 17.63
CA THR A 108 32.31 24.87 16.87
C THR A 108 31.71 23.65 16.15
N ALA A 109 32.06 22.43 16.57
CA ALA A 109 31.74 21.25 15.81
C ALA A 109 30.30 20.77 16.00
N SER A 110 29.62 20.42 14.92
CA SER A 110 28.41 19.59 14.96
C SER A 110 28.74 18.15 14.57
N ALA A 111 27.89 17.19 14.93
CA ALA A 111 28.17 15.78 14.67
C ALA A 111 26.92 14.94 14.41
N THR A 112 27.08 13.93 13.56
CA THR A 112 26.13 12.84 13.35
C THR A 112 26.81 11.54 13.75
N ILE A 113 26.29 10.88 14.78
CA ILE A 113 26.85 9.64 15.33
C ILE A 113 25.83 8.54 15.16
N ASN A 114 26.16 7.53 14.35
CA ASN A 114 25.32 6.37 14.10
C ASN A 114 25.98 5.12 14.69
N VAL A 115 25.27 4.43 15.58
CA VAL A 115 25.72 3.19 16.21
C VAL A 115 24.78 2.08 15.77
N GLY A 116 25.29 1.19 14.92
CA GLY A 116 24.55 0.09 14.33
C GLY A 116 24.31 -1.08 15.27
N ALA A 117 23.43 -1.99 14.84
CA ALA A 117 23.12 -3.23 15.55
C ALA A 117 24.38 -4.06 15.83
N GLY A 118 24.56 -4.51 17.07
CA GLY A 118 25.71 -5.30 17.51
C GLY A 118 26.96 -4.49 17.87
N ALA A 119 27.04 -3.21 17.49
CA ALA A 119 28.16 -2.35 17.85
C ALA A 119 28.10 -1.96 19.33
N THR A 120 29.28 -1.87 19.95
CA THR A 120 29.42 -1.47 21.36
C THR A 120 30.37 -0.29 21.50
N MET A 121 29.93 0.77 22.18
CA MET A 121 30.78 1.84 22.67
C MET A 121 30.90 1.76 24.18
N SER A 122 32.11 1.51 24.69
CA SER A 122 32.35 1.33 26.12
C SER A 122 33.32 2.38 26.67
N SER A 123 32.92 3.06 27.75
CA SER A 123 33.79 3.98 28.47
C SER A 123 34.24 3.35 29.77
N ALA A 124 35.50 2.88 29.82
CA ALA A 124 36.15 2.52 31.06
C ALA A 124 36.62 3.81 31.77
N TYR A 125 35.81 4.20 32.75
CA TYR A 125 35.91 5.41 33.53
C TYR A 125 36.94 5.27 34.66
N GLN A 126 37.94 6.16 34.66
CA GLN A 126 38.82 6.43 35.80
C GLN A 126 39.03 7.93 35.90
N VAL A 127 38.40 8.56 36.89
CA VAL A 127 38.64 9.96 37.26
C VAL A 127 38.76 10.02 38.78
N GLU A 128 39.73 10.78 39.26
CA GLU A 128 39.80 11.23 40.65
C GLU A 128 39.29 12.69 40.72
N GLY A 129 38.34 12.99 41.61
CA GLY A 129 37.86 14.37 41.85
C GLY A 129 36.52 14.75 41.17
N THR A 130 36.33 16.05 40.89
CA THR A 130 35.05 16.66 40.43
C THR A 130 34.84 16.62 38.90
N GLN A 131 35.48 15.70 38.18
CA GLN A 131 35.40 15.66 36.71
C GLN A 131 34.40 14.60 36.23
N TRP A 132 33.86 14.79 35.03
CA TRP A 132 32.81 13.96 34.46
C TRP A 132 33.36 13.17 33.28
N GLY A 133 32.84 11.95 33.08
CA GLY A 133 33.19 11.12 31.94
C GLY A 133 31.96 10.42 31.39
N GLY A 134 32.05 10.03 30.13
CA GLY A 134 30.93 9.37 29.48
C GLY A 134 31.28 8.66 28.20
N VAL A 135 30.25 8.14 27.53
CA VAL A 135 30.43 7.50 26.24
C VAL A 135 30.47 8.58 25.15
N ILE A 136 29.45 9.45 25.11
CA ILE A 136 29.37 10.57 24.19
C ILE A 136 29.28 11.87 25.00
N VAL A 137 30.22 12.79 24.75
CA VAL A 137 30.28 14.06 25.47
C VAL A 137 30.42 15.21 24.49
N SER A 138 29.61 16.24 24.66
CA SER A 138 29.75 17.53 23.99
C SER A 138 30.15 18.61 25.00
N GLY A 139 31.29 19.27 24.77
CA GLY A 139 31.76 20.39 25.59
C GLY A 139 33.10 20.98 25.15
N GLY A 140 33.40 22.23 25.54
CA GLY A 140 34.73 22.85 25.38
C GLY A 140 34.75 24.35 25.07
N SER A 141 33.78 24.90 24.33
CA SER A 141 33.65 26.34 24.01
C SER A 141 32.19 26.82 24.14
N ASN A 142 31.93 28.13 24.10
CA ASN A 142 30.58 28.71 24.28
C ASN A 142 29.72 28.78 22.98
N THR A 143 30.13 28.07 21.94
CA THR A 143 29.55 28.14 20.59
C THR A 143 28.49 27.06 20.37
N SER A 144 27.45 27.32 19.58
CA SER A 144 26.36 26.36 19.40
C SER A 144 26.79 25.10 18.63
N THR A 145 26.36 23.94 19.13
CA THR A 145 26.61 22.63 18.50
C THR A 145 25.30 21.87 18.41
N ASN A 146 24.97 21.32 17.24
CA ASN A 146 23.84 20.42 17.08
C ASN A 146 24.38 19.00 16.83
N THR A 147 24.09 18.08 17.74
CA THR A 147 24.51 16.69 17.63
C THR A 147 23.29 15.79 17.55
N VAL A 148 23.28 14.91 16.56
CA VAL A 148 22.30 13.83 16.45
C VAL A 148 23.02 12.51 16.72
N VAL A 149 22.53 11.78 17.71
CA VAL A 149 23.00 10.43 18.04
C VAL A 149 21.88 9.46 17.71
N THR A 150 22.11 8.59 16.73
CA THR A 150 21.17 7.53 16.36
C THR A 150 21.72 6.21 16.86
N LEU A 151 20.96 5.54 17.72
CA LEU A 151 21.28 4.21 18.23
C LEU A 151 20.29 3.21 17.62
N GLU A 152 20.80 2.33 16.76
CA GLU A 152 19.99 1.27 16.15
C GLU A 152 19.65 0.17 17.17
N THR A 153 18.60 -0.60 16.88
CA THR A 153 18.18 -1.72 17.72
C THR A 153 19.35 -2.68 17.98
N GLY A 154 19.62 -2.96 19.26
CA GLY A 154 20.73 -3.82 19.69
C GLY A 154 22.12 -3.17 19.73
N ALA A 155 22.23 -1.87 19.44
CA ALA A 155 23.42 -1.08 19.76
C ALA A 155 23.66 -1.05 21.29
N LYS A 156 24.92 -0.96 21.72
CA LYS A 156 25.27 -0.99 23.14
C LYS A 156 26.13 0.21 23.54
N LEU A 157 25.66 0.96 24.54
CA LEU A 157 26.50 1.92 25.26
C LEU A 157 26.81 1.34 26.64
N ALA A 158 28.09 1.30 27.00
CA ALA A 158 28.52 0.75 28.28
C ALA A 158 29.37 1.76 29.06
N ILE A 159 29.17 1.79 30.37
CA ILE A 159 30.06 2.49 31.29
C ILE A 159 30.62 1.46 32.28
N GLU A 160 31.93 1.44 32.38
CA GLU A 160 32.68 0.55 33.25
C GLU A 160 33.53 1.36 34.21
N ARG A 161 33.55 1.03 35.50
CA ARG A 161 34.45 1.64 36.47
C ARG A 161 35.48 0.63 36.98
N LYS A 162 36.75 1.06 37.04
CA LYS A 162 37.81 0.32 37.75
C LYS A 162 37.70 0.62 39.25
N THR A 163 37.95 -0.39 40.09
CA THR A 163 37.85 -0.32 41.55
C THR A 163 38.61 0.88 42.13
N GLY A 164 37.95 1.70 42.97
CA GLY A 164 38.57 2.83 43.69
C GLY A 164 38.46 4.22 43.03
N ALA A 165 37.83 4.34 41.85
CA ALA A 165 37.56 5.63 41.20
C ALA A 165 36.22 6.25 41.62
N GLY A 166 36.09 7.59 41.63
CA GLY A 166 34.87 8.33 41.99
C GLY A 166 34.40 9.29 40.89
N GLY A 167 33.20 9.88 41.01
CA GLY A 167 32.68 10.89 40.07
C GLY A 167 31.40 10.48 39.33
N GLU A 168 30.84 11.41 38.53
CA GLU A 168 29.57 11.25 37.83
C GLU A 168 29.74 10.58 36.46
N ALA A 169 28.96 9.55 36.19
CA ALA A 169 29.00 8.73 34.99
C ALA A 169 27.82 9.02 34.05
N TYR A 170 28.10 9.31 32.77
CA TYR A 170 27.09 9.68 31.78
C TYR A 170 27.16 8.78 30.55
N PHE A 171 26.02 8.31 30.05
CA PHE A 171 26.01 7.72 28.71
C PHE A 171 26.17 8.81 27.65
N VAL A 172 25.36 9.87 27.78
CA VAL A 172 25.40 11.05 26.94
C VAL A 172 25.39 12.27 27.84
N ARG A 173 26.34 13.19 27.62
CA ARG A 173 26.43 14.46 28.36
C ARG A 173 26.55 15.64 27.41
N LYS A 174 25.66 16.61 27.58
CA LYS A 174 25.79 17.95 27.00
C LYS A 174 26.29 18.93 28.06
N ARG A 175 26.83 20.07 27.61
CA ARG A 175 27.11 21.20 28.50
C ARG A 175 25.79 21.80 29.01
N ASP A 176 25.78 22.27 30.25
CA ASP A 176 24.62 22.90 30.90
C ASP A 176 24.42 24.35 30.42
N ASP A 177 24.36 24.54 29.10
CA ASP A 177 23.98 25.79 28.47
C ASP A 177 22.96 25.53 27.34
N ALA A 178 22.33 26.60 26.87
CA ALA A 178 21.33 26.54 25.79
C ALA A 178 21.95 26.33 24.41
N ASN A 179 23.27 26.44 24.27
CA ASN A 179 23.97 26.41 22.99
C ASN A 179 24.32 24.97 22.55
N HIS A 180 24.44 24.03 23.49
CA HIS A 180 24.73 22.63 23.19
C HIS A 180 23.46 21.79 23.21
N LYS A 181 23.11 21.24 22.05
CA LYS A 181 21.98 20.34 21.88
C LYS A 181 22.47 18.96 21.43
N ILE A 182 21.99 17.92 22.11
CA ILE A 182 22.16 16.52 21.70
C ILE A 182 20.77 15.91 21.61
N ASP A 183 20.34 15.58 20.39
CA ASP A 183 19.14 14.78 20.14
C ASP A 183 19.56 13.30 20.10
N VAL A 184 19.18 12.53 21.11
CA VAL A 184 19.39 11.09 21.16
C VAL A 184 18.14 10.40 20.61
N ILE A 185 18.29 9.73 19.47
CA ILE A 185 17.25 8.92 18.82
C ILE A 185 17.60 7.47 19.13
N ASP A 186 16.83 6.84 20.02
CA ASP A 186 17.01 5.46 20.45
C ASP A 186 15.94 4.56 19.81
N LYS A 187 16.38 3.57 19.03
CA LYS A 187 15.51 2.58 18.37
C LYS A 187 15.51 1.22 19.08
N GLY A 188 15.95 1.15 20.34
CA GLY A 188 16.04 -0.09 21.11
C GLY A 188 17.48 -0.49 21.44
N ALA A 189 18.29 0.46 21.89
CA ALA A 189 19.64 0.25 22.36
C ALA A 189 19.68 -0.29 23.80
N PHE A 190 20.83 -0.85 24.16
CA PHE A 190 21.15 -1.29 25.52
C PHE A 190 22.14 -0.35 26.18
N TYR A 191 21.83 0.09 27.39
CA TYR A 191 22.70 0.89 28.23
C TYR A 191 23.18 0.04 29.40
N THR A 192 24.47 -0.22 29.52
CA THR A 192 24.99 -1.13 30.54
C THR A 192 25.89 -0.38 31.51
N VAL A 193 25.64 -0.52 32.82
CA VAL A 193 26.53 -0.05 33.89
C VAL A 193 27.05 -1.24 34.68
N ASN A 194 28.37 -1.30 34.89
CA ASN A 194 28.94 -2.37 35.70
C ASN A 194 28.61 -2.19 37.19
N ALA A 195 28.68 -3.30 37.95
CA ALA A 195 28.36 -3.34 39.39
C ALA A 195 29.00 -2.23 40.23
N ALA A 196 30.22 -1.81 39.89
CA ALA A 196 30.96 -0.78 40.61
C ALA A 196 30.31 0.62 40.50
N ILE A 197 29.51 0.88 39.46
CA ILE A 197 28.86 2.19 39.23
C ILE A 197 27.46 2.22 39.82
N CYS A 198 26.76 1.08 39.85
CA CYS A 198 25.37 0.96 40.29
C CYS A 198 25.08 1.76 41.57
N LYS A 199 25.93 1.62 42.60
CA LYS A 199 25.77 2.26 43.92
C LYS A 199 26.23 3.72 43.99
N ASP A 200 27.20 4.10 43.16
CA ASP A 200 27.81 5.44 43.19
C ASP A 200 26.96 6.48 42.42
N GLY A 201 26.25 6.01 41.40
CA GLY A 201 25.25 6.76 40.64
C GLY A 201 25.69 7.08 39.22
N PHE A 202 24.69 7.17 38.35
CA PHE A 202 24.84 7.35 36.91
C PHE A 202 23.70 8.20 36.35
N TYR A 203 23.88 8.69 35.13
CA TYR A 203 22.91 9.53 34.43
C TYR A 203 22.41 8.85 33.17
N LEU A 204 21.11 8.54 33.16
CA LEU A 204 20.40 8.08 31.98
C LEU A 204 20.02 9.28 31.10
N PRO A 205 20.14 9.17 29.76
CA PRO A 205 19.88 10.29 28.87
C PRO A 205 18.38 10.59 28.75
N THR A 206 18.05 11.81 28.37
CA THR A 206 16.73 12.12 27.80
C THR A 206 16.74 11.67 26.34
N ILE A 207 15.72 10.90 25.95
CA ILE A 207 15.54 10.44 24.58
C ILE A 207 14.60 11.39 23.84
N LYS A 208 14.93 11.70 22.59
CA LYS A 208 14.00 12.35 21.66
C LYS A 208 13.04 11.27 21.16
N VAL A 209 11.83 11.32 21.67
CA VAL A 209 10.73 10.41 21.28
C VAL A 209 10.08 10.87 19.99
N ALA A 210 9.38 9.97 19.30
CA ALA A 210 8.62 10.32 18.10
C ALA A 210 7.43 11.22 18.45
N ASP A 211 6.87 11.90 17.45
CA ASP A 211 5.65 12.70 17.66
C ASP A 211 4.50 11.79 18.13
N GLY A 212 3.84 12.17 19.24
CA GLY A 212 2.76 11.37 19.84
C GLY A 212 3.22 10.31 20.84
N GLU A 213 4.52 10.11 21.03
CA GLU A 213 5.06 9.24 22.09
C GLU A 213 5.44 10.04 23.34
N THR A 214 5.48 9.34 24.47
CA THR A 214 5.95 9.88 25.75
C THR A 214 6.96 8.93 26.40
N LEU A 215 8.11 9.48 26.81
CA LEU A 215 9.14 8.74 27.54
C LEU A 215 8.71 8.52 29.00
N ILE A 216 8.60 7.25 29.39
CA ILE A 216 8.31 6.83 30.77
C ILE A 216 9.56 6.86 31.63
N GLY A 217 10.66 6.39 31.05
CA GLY A 217 11.91 6.10 31.75
C GLY A 217 12.65 4.94 31.09
N PHE A 218 13.32 4.13 31.90
CA PHE A 218 14.12 2.99 31.48
C PHE A 218 13.76 1.76 32.31
N THR A 219 13.48 0.64 31.66
CA THR A 219 13.41 -0.67 32.32
C THR A 219 14.81 -1.23 32.48
N ALA A 220 15.02 -1.96 33.56
CA ALA A 220 16.31 -2.51 33.91
C ALA A 220 16.26 -4.04 34.10
N SER A 221 17.41 -4.68 33.90
CA SER A 221 17.57 -6.13 34.11
C SER A 221 17.40 -6.58 35.57
N ASP A 222 17.41 -5.64 36.53
CA ASP A 222 17.11 -5.90 37.94
C ASP A 222 15.59 -5.90 38.25
N GLY A 223 14.75 -5.64 37.24
CA GLY A 223 13.29 -5.61 37.36
C GLY A 223 12.72 -4.28 37.84
N GLU A 224 13.54 -3.24 38.02
CA GLU A 224 13.11 -1.91 38.43
C GLU A 224 12.97 -0.94 37.24
N ILE A 225 12.27 0.18 37.47
CA ILE A 225 12.08 1.26 36.49
C ILE A 225 12.82 2.50 36.96
N TYR A 226 13.62 3.09 36.09
CA TYR A 226 14.46 4.25 36.36
C TYR A 226 14.01 5.45 35.53
N LYS A 227 14.10 6.66 36.10
CA LYS A 227 13.77 7.90 35.39
C LYS A 227 14.95 8.43 34.59
N THR A 228 14.73 9.42 33.73
CA THR A 228 15.83 10.17 33.10
C THR A 228 16.65 10.92 34.15
N GLY A 229 17.91 11.20 33.82
CA GLY A 229 18.82 11.90 34.72
C GLY A 229 19.41 10.99 35.80
N LYS A 230 19.58 11.54 37.01
CA LYS A 230 20.40 10.93 38.08
C LYS A 230 19.71 9.73 38.72
N ASN A 231 20.38 8.59 38.72
CA ASN A 231 19.90 7.35 39.32
C ASN A 231 20.98 6.64 40.13
N LYS A 232 20.53 5.70 40.98
CA LYS A 232 21.36 4.72 41.69
C LYS A 232 20.64 3.39 41.68
N ALA A 233 21.35 2.31 41.37
CA ALA A 233 20.84 0.96 41.42
C ALA A 233 21.36 0.24 42.67
N ALA A 234 20.49 -0.49 43.36
CA ALA A 234 20.87 -1.26 44.55
C ALA A 234 21.65 -2.55 44.22
N SER A 235 21.68 -2.95 42.94
CA SER A 235 22.31 -4.17 42.45
C SER A 235 23.81 -4.25 42.71
N GLU A 236 24.29 -5.46 43.02
CA GLU A 236 25.73 -5.80 43.10
C GLU A 236 26.27 -6.40 41.80
N GLU A 237 25.43 -6.45 40.76
CA GLU A 237 25.77 -6.95 39.43
C GLU A 237 25.70 -5.83 38.39
N THR A 238 26.19 -6.12 37.19
CA THR A 238 26.03 -5.24 36.04
C THR A 238 24.55 -5.14 35.68
N VAL A 239 24.04 -3.92 35.52
CA VAL A 239 22.64 -3.66 35.15
C VAL A 239 22.58 -3.14 33.72
N THR A 240 21.66 -3.69 32.94
CA THR A 240 21.36 -3.22 31.59
C THR A 240 20.00 -2.53 31.58
N PHE A 241 19.93 -1.37 30.95
CA PHE A 241 18.73 -0.55 30.79
C PHE A 241 18.32 -0.46 29.33
N THR A 242 17.02 -0.34 29.10
CA THR A 242 16.42 -0.06 27.80
C THR A 242 15.41 1.06 27.95
N ALA A 243 15.42 2.03 27.03
CA ALA A 243 14.46 3.13 27.05
C ALA A 243 13.04 2.61 26.86
N MET A 244 12.09 3.20 27.57
CA MET A 244 10.68 2.84 27.50
C MET A 244 9.84 4.08 27.19
N CYS A 245 9.20 4.05 26.03
CA CYS A 245 8.22 5.01 25.60
C CYS A 245 6.85 4.34 25.50
N TYR A 246 5.79 5.14 25.49
CA TYR A 246 4.46 4.70 25.10
C TYR A 246 3.85 5.71 24.15
N GLY A 247 3.05 5.23 23.19
CA GLY A 247 2.19 6.04 22.34
C GLY A 247 0.71 5.75 22.59
N ALA A 248 -0.15 6.31 21.75
CA ALA A 248 -1.59 6.01 21.74
C ALA A 248 -1.86 4.50 21.53
N ASP A 249 -1.02 3.81 20.76
CA ASP A 249 -1.12 2.37 20.52
C ASP A 249 -0.74 1.51 21.73
N ASP A 250 -0.16 2.10 22.78
CA ASP A 250 0.24 1.42 24.00
C ASP A 250 -0.68 1.71 25.18
N PHE A 251 -1.23 2.92 25.24
CA PHE A 251 -2.06 3.37 26.35
C PHE A 251 -2.98 4.52 25.92
N ASP A 252 -4.27 4.23 25.74
CA ASP A 252 -5.27 5.22 25.35
C ASP A 252 -6.68 4.88 25.84
N MET A 253 -7.62 5.81 25.68
CA MET A 253 -9.05 5.52 25.73
C MET A 253 -9.49 4.76 24.47
N ILE A 254 -10.26 3.70 24.65
CA ILE A 254 -10.96 3.09 23.52
C ILE A 254 -12.06 4.07 23.07
N ASN A 255 -12.08 4.38 21.78
CA ASN A 255 -13.08 5.25 21.21
C ASN A 255 -14.48 4.63 21.35
N GLY A 256 -15.42 5.42 21.83
CA GLY A 256 -16.78 5.01 22.11
C GLY A 256 -17.01 4.49 23.53
N ALA A 257 -18.28 4.29 23.81
CA ALA A 257 -18.75 3.67 25.05
C ALA A 257 -19.67 2.51 24.70
N SER A 258 -19.84 1.58 25.63
CA SER A 258 -20.70 0.40 25.45
C SER A 258 -21.74 0.30 26.56
N ILE A 259 -22.81 -0.44 26.31
CA ILE A 259 -23.85 -0.73 27.30
C ILE A 259 -23.47 -1.98 28.09
N ARG A 260 -23.51 -1.88 29.42
CA ARG A 260 -23.52 -3.05 30.31
C ARG A 260 -24.95 -3.57 30.39
N THR A 261 -25.14 -4.82 30.00
CA THR A 261 -26.46 -5.45 29.77
C THR A 261 -26.86 -6.40 30.89
N VAL A 262 -26.34 -6.18 32.11
CA VAL A 262 -26.68 -7.04 33.26
C VAL A 262 -28.13 -6.75 33.65
N LYS A 263 -28.91 -7.82 33.76
CA LYS A 263 -30.38 -7.87 33.83
C LYS A 263 -31.06 -6.89 34.80
N ASP A 264 -30.35 -6.41 35.83
CA ASP A 264 -30.90 -5.54 36.88
C ASP A 264 -30.07 -4.25 37.15
N GLU A 265 -29.01 -4.00 36.37
CA GLU A 265 -28.08 -2.86 36.56
C GLU A 265 -27.52 -2.36 35.21
N PRO A 266 -28.37 -1.81 34.31
CA PRO A 266 -27.90 -1.21 33.08
C PRO A 266 -27.00 0.01 33.38
N GLY A 267 -25.95 0.18 32.60
CA GLY A 267 -25.02 1.28 32.77
C GLY A 267 -24.14 1.50 31.54
N ILE A 268 -23.62 2.70 31.41
CA ILE A 268 -22.65 3.05 30.37
C ILE A 268 -21.24 2.69 30.84
N ARG A 269 -20.47 2.06 29.95
CA ARG A 269 -19.12 1.59 30.19
C ARG A 269 -18.15 2.29 29.25
N PHE A 270 -17.14 2.91 29.82
CA PHE A 270 -15.94 3.36 29.12
C PHE A 270 -14.82 2.36 29.32
N SER A 271 -14.01 2.19 28.27
CA SER A 271 -12.88 1.26 28.30
C SER A 271 -11.60 2.02 27.98
N SER A 272 -10.57 1.78 28.78
CA SER A 272 -9.20 2.19 28.49
C SER A 272 -8.41 0.97 28.04
N TYR A 273 -7.49 1.15 27.10
CA TYR A 273 -6.64 0.11 26.56
C TYR A 273 -5.22 0.23 27.09
N VAL A 274 -4.54 -0.91 27.26
CA VAL A 274 -3.11 -0.97 27.52
C VAL A 274 -2.49 -2.15 26.76
N SER A 275 -1.39 -1.93 26.04
CA SER A 275 -0.76 -3.01 25.30
C SER A 275 -0.16 -4.09 26.24
N ASN A 276 -0.18 -5.34 25.78
CA ASN A 276 0.51 -6.45 26.47
C ASN A 276 2.01 -6.15 26.64
N ALA A 277 2.61 -5.50 25.64
CA ALA A 277 4.02 -5.12 25.69
C ALA A 277 4.28 -4.16 26.85
N LEU A 278 3.47 -3.11 26.99
CA LEU A 278 3.59 -2.14 28.06
C LEU A 278 3.30 -2.77 29.44
N LEU A 279 2.27 -3.60 29.55
CA LEU A 279 1.96 -4.33 30.79
C LEU A 279 3.11 -5.23 31.25
N ASN A 280 3.63 -6.06 30.35
CA ASN A 280 4.72 -6.98 30.65
C ASN A 280 5.99 -6.23 31.03
N ALA A 281 6.25 -5.10 30.38
CA ALA A 281 7.45 -4.32 30.61
C ALA A 281 7.38 -3.50 31.92
N LEU A 282 6.19 -3.05 32.34
CA LEU A 282 6.00 -2.30 33.60
C LEU A 282 5.76 -3.19 34.82
N GLY A 283 5.22 -4.39 34.63
CA GLY A 283 4.96 -5.36 35.71
C GLY A 283 4.09 -4.80 36.84
N ASN A 284 4.48 -5.08 38.09
CA ASN A 284 3.73 -4.67 39.29
C ASN A 284 4.01 -3.24 39.77
N LYS A 285 4.79 -2.45 39.00
CA LYS A 285 5.25 -1.10 39.37
C LYS A 285 4.31 0.01 38.92
N VAL A 286 3.23 -0.36 38.23
CA VAL A 286 2.25 0.56 37.65
C VAL A 286 0.85 0.28 38.19
N LYS A 287 0.04 1.34 38.33
CA LYS A 287 -1.41 1.27 38.54
C LYS A 287 -2.12 1.99 37.40
N PHE A 288 -3.16 1.36 36.86
CA PHE A 288 -3.98 1.95 35.81
C PHE A 288 -5.40 2.25 36.30
N GLY A 289 -6.10 3.13 35.59
CA GLY A 289 -7.54 3.32 35.75
C GLY A 289 -8.13 4.33 34.79
N THR A 290 -9.41 4.64 35.01
CA THR A 290 -10.18 5.58 34.19
C THR A 290 -10.82 6.64 35.08
N VAL A 291 -10.83 7.88 34.61
CA VAL A 291 -11.50 9.02 35.26
C VAL A 291 -12.73 9.39 34.44
N ILE A 292 -13.89 9.51 35.09
CA ILE A 292 -15.16 9.92 34.44
C ILE A 292 -15.61 11.29 34.96
N ALA A 293 -16.10 12.14 34.05
CA ALA A 293 -16.63 13.45 34.35
C ALA A 293 -17.92 13.74 33.54
N PRO A 294 -18.81 14.64 34.01
CA PRO A 294 -19.92 15.15 33.19
C PRO A 294 -19.41 15.83 31.93
N GLY A 295 -20.05 15.58 30.77
CA GLY A 295 -19.63 16.13 29.47
C GLY A 295 -19.57 17.66 29.46
N VAL A 296 -20.57 18.32 30.05
CA VAL A 296 -20.64 19.80 30.16
C VAL A 296 -19.43 20.40 30.88
N THR A 297 -18.88 19.72 31.88
CA THR A 297 -17.72 20.22 32.64
C THR A 297 -16.44 20.20 31.80
N VAL A 298 -16.31 19.28 30.85
CA VAL A 298 -15.16 19.18 29.92
C VAL A 298 -15.24 20.24 28.82
N GLU A 299 -16.45 20.62 28.42
CA GLU A 299 -16.68 21.64 27.38
C GLU A 299 -16.46 23.07 27.89
N ASP A 300 -16.85 23.36 29.14
CA ASP A 300 -16.89 24.73 29.67
C ASP A 300 -15.59 25.22 30.36
N ASP A 301 -14.85 24.37 31.08
CA ASP A 301 -13.57 24.75 31.72
C ASP A 301 -12.62 23.54 31.93
N PRO A 302 -11.62 23.37 31.03
CA PRO A 302 -10.65 22.28 31.12
C PRO A 302 -9.76 22.28 32.38
N ALA A 303 -9.79 23.33 33.20
CA ALA A 303 -8.98 23.42 34.42
C ALA A 303 -9.73 22.99 35.69
N LEU A 304 -11.06 22.88 35.68
CA LEU A 304 -11.91 22.57 36.84
C LEU A 304 -12.10 21.06 37.13
N HIS A 305 -11.28 20.20 36.54
CA HIS A 305 -11.38 18.72 36.51
C HIS A 305 -11.29 17.96 37.86
N ASN A 306 -11.23 18.66 39.00
CA ASN A 306 -10.96 18.08 40.32
C ASN A 306 -12.19 17.54 41.07
N ASN A 307 -13.42 17.75 40.57
CA ASN A 307 -14.65 17.10 41.09
C ASN A 307 -14.97 15.74 40.43
N SER A 308 -14.00 15.15 39.72
CA SER A 308 -14.16 13.89 39.00
C SER A 308 -14.22 12.67 39.93
N VAL A 309 -15.08 11.71 39.61
CA VAL A 309 -15.11 10.42 40.31
C VAL A 309 -13.95 9.59 39.77
N THR A 310 -12.90 9.45 40.56
CA THR A 310 -11.82 8.50 40.26
C THR A 310 -12.31 7.10 40.61
N ILE A 311 -12.70 6.33 39.60
CA ILE A 311 -13.08 4.94 39.80
C ILE A 311 -11.82 4.10 39.70
N LYS A 312 -11.31 3.66 40.86
CA LYS A 312 -10.23 2.66 40.90
C LYS A 312 -10.78 1.36 40.31
N CYS A 313 -10.03 0.77 39.38
CA CYS A 313 -10.42 -0.49 38.75
C CYS A 313 -10.73 -1.54 39.84
N SER A 314 -11.98 -2.01 39.89
CA SER A 314 -12.38 -3.04 40.86
C SER A 314 -12.18 -4.45 40.33
N ARG A 315 -11.92 -4.65 39.02
CA ARG A 315 -11.68 -5.96 38.39
C ARG A 315 -10.89 -5.80 37.08
N LEU A 316 -9.65 -6.30 37.00
CA LEU A 316 -9.15 -6.88 35.76
C LEU A 316 -10.11 -8.04 35.43
N ARG A 317 -10.78 -8.04 34.28
CA ARG A 317 -11.60 -9.19 33.89
C ARG A 317 -10.68 -10.32 33.43
N HIS A 318 -10.62 -11.37 34.23
CA HIS A 318 -10.43 -12.73 33.73
C HIS A 318 -11.80 -13.23 33.27
N ASP A 319 -12.07 -13.20 31.97
CA ASP A 319 -13.25 -13.90 31.47
C ASP A 319 -12.89 -15.39 31.30
N PHE A 320 -13.47 -16.22 32.18
CA PHE A 320 -13.36 -17.67 32.16
C PHE A 320 -14.14 -18.22 30.96
N VAL A 321 -13.43 -18.72 29.96
CA VAL A 321 -13.99 -19.67 28.97
C VAL A 321 -13.01 -20.84 28.86
N ASN A 322 -13.43 -22.02 29.32
CA ASN A 322 -12.72 -23.29 29.15
C ASN A 322 -11.22 -23.33 29.55
N GLY A 323 -10.91 -22.95 30.79
CA GLY A 323 -9.70 -23.45 31.47
C GLY A 323 -8.34 -22.88 31.00
N SER A 324 -8.32 -21.82 30.19
CA SER A 324 -7.12 -21.02 29.92
C SER A 324 -7.35 -19.55 30.32
N TYR A 325 -6.40 -18.96 31.04
CA TYR A 325 -6.45 -17.55 31.44
C TYR A 325 -6.10 -16.66 30.22
N THR A 326 -7.03 -15.84 29.76
CA THR A 326 -6.76 -14.77 28.78
C THR A 326 -6.82 -13.42 29.49
N TYR A 327 -5.70 -12.69 29.51
CA TYR A 327 -5.64 -11.31 29.99
C TYR A 327 -6.32 -10.40 28.95
N GLU A 328 -7.50 -9.85 29.26
CA GLU A 328 -8.06 -8.77 28.45
C GLU A 328 -7.34 -7.46 28.80
N ASN A 329 -6.64 -6.92 27.81
CA ASN A 329 -5.81 -5.71 27.83
C ASN A 329 -6.60 -4.39 28.01
N SER A 330 -7.63 -4.39 28.85
CA SER A 330 -8.51 -3.24 29.01
C SER A 330 -8.99 -3.03 30.44
N PHE A 331 -9.11 -1.76 30.81
CA PHE A 331 -9.72 -1.34 32.06
C PHE A 331 -11.11 -0.82 31.77
N HIS A 332 -12.11 -1.33 32.49
CA HIS A 332 -13.47 -0.86 32.35
C HIS A 332 -13.88 -0.03 33.56
N ALA A 333 -14.40 1.16 33.30
CA ALA A 333 -15.13 1.94 34.28
C ALA A 333 -16.58 2.07 33.82
N ALA A 334 -17.51 1.65 34.69
CA ALA A 334 -18.93 1.71 34.42
C ALA A 334 -19.62 2.58 35.48
N ILE A 335 -20.56 3.40 35.04
CA ILE A 335 -21.50 4.08 35.94
C ILE A 335 -22.81 3.32 35.90
N ILE A 336 -23.22 2.80 37.07
CA ILE A 336 -24.47 2.08 37.27
C ILE A 336 -25.52 3.08 37.73
N MET A 337 -26.68 3.11 37.07
CA MET A 337 -27.73 4.05 37.43
C MET A 337 -28.57 3.51 38.62
N PRO A 338 -28.94 4.37 39.60
CA PRO A 338 -29.81 3.94 40.69
C PRO A 338 -31.24 3.66 40.18
N THR A 339 -31.84 2.56 40.64
CA THR A 339 -33.21 2.15 40.30
C THR A 339 -34.32 3.09 40.82
N ASN A 340 -33.98 4.15 41.56
CA ASN A 340 -34.90 5.04 42.26
C ASN A 340 -34.95 6.49 41.72
N ILE A 341 -34.32 6.79 40.58
CA ILE A 341 -34.39 8.11 39.92
C ILE A 341 -35.44 8.05 38.79
N PRO A 342 -36.27 9.10 38.57
CA PRO A 342 -37.26 9.10 37.49
C PRO A 342 -36.60 8.78 36.13
N VAL A 343 -37.11 7.72 35.48
CA VAL A 343 -36.56 7.11 34.25
C VAL A 343 -36.41 8.11 33.10
N ASN A 344 -37.19 9.19 33.11
CA ASN A 344 -37.35 10.10 31.98
C ASN A 344 -36.21 11.10 31.70
N LYS A 345 -35.08 11.07 32.44
CA LYS A 345 -33.93 11.97 32.18
C LYS A 345 -32.55 11.33 32.36
N VAL A 346 -32.49 10.10 32.83
CA VAL A 346 -31.23 9.47 33.27
C VAL A 346 -30.43 8.90 32.09
N TYR A 347 -31.12 8.41 31.05
CA TYR A 347 -30.50 7.87 29.84
C TYR A 347 -29.87 8.94 28.93
N GLU A 348 -30.19 10.22 29.16
CA GLU A 348 -29.75 11.38 28.36
C GLU A 348 -28.53 12.10 28.94
N LEU A 349 -28.00 11.69 30.11
CA LEU A 349 -26.85 12.35 30.73
C LEU A 349 -25.55 12.04 29.95
N SER A 350 -24.96 13.05 29.33
CA SER A 350 -23.67 12.94 28.63
C SER A 350 -22.47 12.87 29.58
N LEU A 351 -21.58 11.91 29.33
CA LEU A 351 -20.39 11.64 30.14
C LEU A 351 -19.13 11.60 29.25
N ALA A 352 -17.98 11.93 29.84
CA ALA A 352 -16.67 11.90 29.22
C ALA A 352 -15.69 11.08 30.09
N ALA A 353 -14.67 10.47 29.47
CA ALA A 353 -13.68 9.65 30.17
C ALA A 353 -12.25 9.85 29.64
N ARG A 354 -11.26 9.65 30.52
CA ARG A 354 -9.83 9.57 30.17
C ARG A 354 -9.13 8.47 30.97
N ALA A 355 -8.04 7.93 30.44
CA ALA A 355 -7.22 6.93 31.13
C ALA A 355 -6.13 7.59 31.97
N PHE A 356 -5.67 6.92 33.03
CA PHE A 356 -4.46 7.29 33.75
C PHE A 356 -3.59 6.09 34.09
N MET A 357 -2.28 6.32 34.17
CA MET A 357 -1.31 5.39 34.74
C MET A 357 -0.44 6.09 35.80
N GLU A 358 -0.16 5.39 36.90
CA GLU A 358 0.69 5.84 38.01
C GLU A 358 1.85 4.87 38.17
N ILE A 359 3.08 5.34 37.95
CA ILE A 359 4.31 4.53 37.95
C ILE A 359 5.11 4.82 39.21
N THR A 360 5.68 3.78 39.81
CA THR A 360 6.60 3.86 40.94
C THR A 360 8.02 3.53 40.47
N TYR A 361 8.94 4.48 40.60
CA TYR A 361 10.35 4.32 40.22
C TYR A 361 11.18 3.64 41.32
N ALA A 362 12.40 3.19 40.96
CA ALA A 362 13.34 2.51 41.85
C ALA A 362 13.68 3.30 43.13
N ASP A 363 13.61 4.64 43.10
CA ASP A 363 13.86 5.50 44.25
C ASP A 363 12.62 5.70 45.15
N GLY A 364 11.50 5.04 44.84
CA GLY A 364 10.23 5.13 45.56
C GLY A 364 9.35 6.32 45.17
N THR A 365 9.81 7.19 44.27
CA THR A 365 8.98 8.31 43.78
C THR A 365 7.93 7.83 42.78
N THR A 366 6.81 8.54 42.68
CA THR A 366 5.72 8.20 41.75
C THR A 366 5.46 9.30 40.74
N ALA A 367 5.11 8.95 39.50
CA ALA A 367 4.62 9.87 38.48
C ALA A 367 3.30 9.39 37.88
N LYS A 368 2.39 10.34 37.58
CA LYS A 368 1.12 10.07 36.90
C LYS A 368 1.14 10.60 35.49
N PHE A 369 0.61 9.80 34.59
CA PHE A 369 0.43 10.10 33.18
C PHE A 369 -1.03 9.93 32.83
N TYR A 370 -1.56 10.82 32.01
CA TYR A 370 -2.97 10.87 31.63
C TYR A 370 -3.08 10.90 30.11
N THR A 371 -4.14 10.31 29.59
CA THR A 371 -4.60 10.62 28.23
C THR A 371 -5.41 11.91 28.25
N ASP A 372 -5.61 12.50 27.08
CA ASP A 372 -6.54 13.62 26.93
C ASP A 372 -8.00 13.15 27.07
N PHE A 373 -8.89 14.09 27.40
CA PHE A 373 -10.33 13.88 27.27
C PHE A 373 -10.71 14.07 25.81
N ASP A 374 -11.09 13.00 25.13
CA ASP A 374 -11.57 13.10 23.75
C ASP A 374 -12.99 13.67 23.72
N LYS A 375 -13.15 14.87 23.15
CA LYS A 375 -14.44 15.54 22.96
C LYS A 375 -15.38 14.73 22.08
N ASN A 376 -14.83 13.93 21.15
CA ASN A 376 -15.63 13.05 20.30
C ASN A 376 -16.16 11.83 21.05
N ASN A 377 -15.61 11.54 22.23
CA ASN A 377 -16.01 10.42 23.09
C ASN A 377 -17.02 10.83 24.17
N ILE A 378 -17.57 12.05 24.11
CA ILE A 378 -18.68 12.50 24.94
C ILE A 378 -19.97 11.83 24.43
N ARG A 379 -20.63 11.04 25.27
CA ARG A 379 -21.82 10.25 24.89
C ARG A 379 -22.79 10.07 26.08
N SER A 380 -24.08 9.96 25.79
CA SER A 380 -25.10 9.47 26.73
C SER A 380 -25.39 7.98 26.51
N MET A 381 -26.13 7.37 27.43
CA MET A 381 -26.50 5.95 27.29
C MET A 381 -27.51 5.71 26.16
N ALA A 382 -28.41 6.67 25.91
CA ALA A 382 -29.34 6.65 24.79
C ALA A 382 -28.60 6.70 23.44
N ASP A 383 -27.59 7.57 23.31
CA ASP A 383 -26.79 7.67 22.07
C ASP A 383 -26.02 6.38 21.78
N VAL A 384 -25.47 5.74 22.81
CA VAL A 384 -24.77 4.47 22.67
C VAL A 384 -25.74 3.36 22.28
N ALA A 385 -26.87 3.21 22.99
CA ALA A 385 -27.84 2.14 22.75
C ALA A 385 -28.43 2.17 21.33
N TYR A 386 -28.66 3.37 20.80
CA TYR A 386 -29.18 3.59 19.46
C TYR A 386 -28.16 3.25 18.36
N ASN A 387 -26.88 3.56 18.56
CA ASN A 387 -25.83 3.28 17.57
C ASN A 387 -25.44 1.79 17.49
N LEU A 388 -26.00 0.92 18.34
CA LEU A 388 -25.77 -0.53 18.30
C LEU A 388 -26.56 -1.26 17.19
N GLY A 389 -27.47 -0.57 16.51
CA GLY A 389 -28.22 -1.12 15.37
C GLY A 389 -29.37 -2.06 15.76
N GLU A 390 -30.08 -2.52 14.72
CA GLU A 390 -31.34 -3.27 14.83
C GLU A 390 -31.21 -4.60 15.60
N ASP A 391 -30.12 -5.35 15.34
CA ASP A 391 -29.88 -6.66 15.97
C ASP A 391 -29.76 -6.56 17.49
N ALA A 392 -29.08 -5.52 18.00
CA ALA A 392 -28.90 -5.31 19.43
C ALA A 392 -30.20 -4.85 20.10
N TYR A 393 -30.99 -4.03 19.42
CA TYR A 393 -32.31 -3.60 19.88
C TYR A 393 -33.27 -4.78 20.04
N ASN A 394 -33.31 -5.71 19.08
CA ASN A 394 -34.22 -6.86 19.09
C ASN A 394 -33.83 -7.94 20.11
N ASN A 395 -32.53 -8.16 20.33
CA ASN A 395 -32.04 -9.30 21.11
C ASN A 395 -31.63 -8.97 22.55
N ASN A 396 -31.68 -7.69 22.96
CA ASN A 396 -31.20 -7.27 24.27
C ASN A 396 -32.24 -6.42 25.01
N SER A 397 -32.86 -7.00 26.04
CA SER A 397 -33.93 -6.34 26.79
C SER A 397 -33.50 -5.04 27.48
N ALA A 398 -32.23 -4.89 27.85
CA ALA A 398 -31.71 -3.64 28.42
C ALA A 398 -31.54 -2.56 27.35
N VAL A 399 -31.04 -2.91 26.16
CA VAL A 399 -30.94 -1.97 25.03
C VAL A 399 -32.34 -1.56 24.57
N LYS A 400 -33.25 -2.53 24.45
CA LYS A 400 -34.65 -2.31 24.10
C LYS A 400 -35.33 -1.37 25.10
N ASP A 401 -35.19 -1.60 26.41
CA ASP A 401 -35.74 -0.72 27.45
C ASP A 401 -35.23 0.72 27.35
N ILE A 402 -33.92 0.89 27.08
CA ILE A 402 -33.30 2.22 26.92
C ILE A 402 -33.86 2.94 25.68
N VAL A 403 -34.05 2.23 24.57
CA VAL A 403 -34.55 2.81 23.31
C VAL A 403 -36.06 3.08 23.38
N ASP A 404 -36.87 2.13 23.86
CA ASP A 404 -38.34 2.24 23.93
C ASP A 404 -38.80 3.32 24.91
N ASN A 405 -38.13 3.43 26.06
CA ASN A 405 -38.49 4.42 27.07
C ASN A 405 -37.77 5.76 26.87
N SER A 406 -37.00 5.89 25.79
CA SER A 406 -36.49 7.16 25.31
C SER A 406 -37.56 7.84 24.47
N SER A 407 -38.23 8.82 25.06
CA SER A 407 -39.47 9.46 24.58
C SER A 407 -39.34 10.34 23.32
N LYS A 408 -38.46 10.01 22.38
CA LYS A 408 -37.98 11.01 21.43
C LYS A 408 -38.02 10.60 19.93
N TYR A 409 -38.39 9.35 19.52
CA TYR A 409 -37.91 8.89 18.18
C TYR A 409 -38.70 7.90 17.21
N THR A 410 -40.04 7.90 16.99
CA THR A 410 -40.69 7.09 15.88
C THR A 410 -41.74 7.84 15.02
N ILE A 411 -42.03 7.34 13.79
CA ILE A 411 -43.15 7.71 12.89
C ILE A 411 -44.07 6.50 12.72
N ASP A 412 -45.35 6.64 13.05
CA ASP A 412 -46.35 5.60 12.82
C ASP A 412 -46.86 5.63 11.36
N VAL A 413 -46.46 4.65 10.55
CA VAL A 413 -46.90 4.52 9.15
C VAL A 413 -48.32 3.99 9.07
N THR A 414 -48.64 2.99 9.89
CA THR A 414 -50.02 2.59 10.17
C THR A 414 -50.23 2.55 11.67
N LYS A 415 -51.40 3.00 12.12
CA LYS A 415 -51.80 2.95 13.53
C LYS A 415 -53.32 2.83 13.64
N ASN A 416 -53.78 1.85 14.41
CA ASN A 416 -55.21 1.67 14.71
C ASN A 416 -56.08 1.66 13.43
N GLY A 417 -55.62 0.99 12.38
CA GLY A 417 -56.36 0.88 11.11
C GLY A 417 -56.35 2.14 10.23
N THR A 418 -55.54 3.14 10.55
CA THR A 418 -55.31 4.33 9.70
C THR A 418 -53.86 4.34 9.22
N GLY A 419 -53.61 4.78 7.99
CA GLY A 419 -52.26 4.90 7.42
C GLY A 419 -51.92 6.32 7.00
N ILE A 420 -50.63 6.67 7.02
CA ILE A 420 -50.12 7.93 6.48
C ILE A 420 -50.09 7.90 4.94
N GLY A 421 -50.16 9.05 4.28
CA GLY A 421 -50.22 9.11 2.81
C GLY A 421 -48.94 8.61 2.12
N ILE A 422 -49.07 8.08 0.90
CA ILE A 422 -47.94 7.81 -0.02
C ILE A 422 -48.03 8.80 -1.17
N VAL A 423 -46.99 9.60 -1.37
CA VAL A 423 -46.90 10.59 -2.44
C VAL A 423 -45.72 10.32 -3.36
N TYR A 424 -45.88 10.60 -4.65
CA TYR A 424 -44.84 10.36 -5.65
C TYR A 424 -44.65 11.52 -6.63
N GLY A 425 -43.44 11.62 -7.18
CA GLY A 425 -43.03 12.63 -8.17
C GLY A 425 -43.53 12.42 -9.61
N ALA A 426 -43.38 13.43 -10.47
CA ALA A 426 -43.71 13.31 -11.90
C ALA A 426 -42.59 12.59 -12.67
N ASN A 427 -42.98 11.71 -13.62
CA ASN A 427 -42.16 10.78 -14.44
C ASN A 427 -42.07 9.34 -13.88
N GLY A 428 -43.05 8.48 -14.20
CA GLY A 428 -42.92 7.02 -14.06
C GLY A 428 -42.99 6.43 -12.65
N ASN A 429 -42.95 7.25 -11.59
CA ASN A 429 -42.88 6.79 -10.19
C ASN A 429 -44.19 6.24 -9.62
N SER A 430 -45.33 6.38 -10.33
CA SER A 430 -46.63 5.87 -9.88
C SER A 430 -46.67 4.34 -9.76
N THR A 431 -45.97 3.63 -10.66
CA THR A 431 -45.92 2.15 -10.62
C THR A 431 -45.18 1.65 -9.39
N VAL A 432 -44.06 2.30 -9.06
CA VAL A 432 -43.23 1.94 -7.89
C VAL A 432 -43.95 2.33 -6.58
N ALA A 433 -44.66 3.46 -6.56
CA ALA A 433 -45.48 3.84 -5.41
C ALA A 433 -46.65 2.88 -5.17
N GLN A 434 -47.28 2.39 -6.23
CA GLN A 434 -48.33 1.37 -6.13
C GLN A 434 -47.78 0.05 -5.57
N LEU A 435 -46.57 -0.35 -5.98
CA LEU A 435 -45.91 -1.54 -5.45
C LEU A 435 -45.75 -1.48 -3.92
N LEU A 436 -45.36 -0.34 -3.36
CA LEU A 436 -45.27 -0.16 -1.91
C LEU A 436 -46.64 -0.17 -1.22
N ALA A 437 -47.62 0.50 -1.80
CA ALA A 437 -48.98 0.54 -1.26
C ALA A 437 -49.60 -0.85 -1.15
N ASP A 438 -49.44 -1.68 -2.19
CA ASP A 438 -49.94 -3.05 -2.21
C ASP A 438 -49.25 -3.91 -1.13
N ALA A 439 -47.95 -3.70 -0.90
CA ALA A 439 -47.21 -4.39 0.15
C ALA A 439 -47.68 -3.98 1.57
N ILE A 440 -47.91 -2.69 1.83
CA ILE A 440 -48.43 -2.21 3.12
C ILE A 440 -49.84 -2.77 3.37
N ALA A 441 -50.71 -2.76 2.37
CA ALA A 441 -52.06 -3.29 2.47
C ALA A 441 -52.07 -4.80 2.72
N ALA A 442 -51.19 -5.55 2.04
CA ALA A 442 -51.02 -6.99 2.28
C ALA A 442 -50.54 -7.30 3.71
N LYS A 443 -49.72 -6.42 4.30
CA LYS A 443 -49.14 -6.61 5.63
C LYS A 443 -50.08 -6.21 6.77
N THR A 444 -50.80 -5.10 6.63
CA THR A 444 -51.55 -4.45 7.72
C THR A 444 -53.06 -4.48 7.54
N GLY A 445 -53.54 -4.80 6.32
CA GLY A 445 -54.95 -4.65 5.94
C GLY A 445 -55.38 -3.19 5.70
N VAL A 446 -54.49 -2.21 5.84
CA VAL A 446 -54.77 -0.79 5.62
C VAL A 446 -54.48 -0.42 4.16
N ALA A 447 -55.52 -0.05 3.41
CA ALA A 447 -55.38 0.41 2.03
C ALA A 447 -55.00 1.90 2.00
N ILE A 448 -53.87 2.21 1.38
CA ILE A 448 -53.37 3.58 1.19
C ILE A 448 -53.23 3.83 -0.31
N ALA A 449 -54.01 4.75 -0.87
CA ALA A 449 -53.94 5.08 -2.30
C ALA A 449 -52.77 6.05 -2.57
N PRO A 450 -51.77 5.69 -3.40
CA PRO A 450 -50.73 6.63 -3.79
C PRO A 450 -51.30 7.81 -4.56
N ALA A 451 -50.76 9.00 -4.32
CA ALA A 451 -51.15 10.21 -5.03
C ALA A 451 -49.93 10.97 -5.57
N ALA A 452 -50.12 11.72 -6.66
CA ALA A 452 -49.12 12.68 -7.08
C ALA A 452 -48.91 13.73 -5.99
N VAL A 453 -47.67 14.18 -5.81
CA VAL A 453 -47.29 15.24 -4.87
C VAL A 453 -48.22 16.47 -4.98
N GLY A 454 -48.84 16.85 -3.85
CA GLY A 454 -49.71 18.01 -3.70
C GLY A 454 -49.04 19.22 -3.05
N ALA A 455 -49.84 20.13 -2.48
CA ALA A 455 -49.31 21.28 -1.73
C ALA A 455 -48.52 20.82 -0.49
N TYR A 456 -47.30 21.34 -0.33
CA TYR A 456 -46.40 20.96 0.77
C TYR A 456 -46.95 21.34 2.15
N ASN A 457 -46.86 20.42 3.11
CA ASN A 457 -47.17 20.66 4.53
C ASN A 457 -46.17 19.92 5.43
N ALA A 458 -45.35 20.68 6.17
CA ALA A 458 -44.33 20.14 7.07
C ALA A 458 -44.89 19.31 8.24
N SER A 459 -46.14 19.55 8.66
CA SER A 459 -46.78 18.84 9.79
C SER A 459 -47.42 17.51 9.38
N THR A 460 -47.56 17.25 8.08
CA THR A 460 -48.13 15.99 7.58
C THR A 460 -47.12 14.87 7.70
N PHE A 461 -47.58 13.71 8.18
CA PHE A 461 -46.82 12.46 8.07
C PHE A 461 -47.13 11.79 6.73
N GLU A 462 -46.10 11.44 5.96
CA GLU A 462 -46.25 10.79 4.65
C GLU A 462 -44.96 10.10 4.18
N ILE A 463 -45.12 9.13 3.29
CA ILE A 463 -44.05 8.47 2.54
C ILE A 463 -43.91 9.18 1.19
N VAL A 464 -42.71 9.60 0.84
CA VAL A 464 -42.42 10.41 -0.36
C VAL A 464 -41.50 9.62 -1.29
N ILE A 465 -41.91 9.39 -2.54
CA ILE A 465 -41.19 8.51 -3.49
C ILE A 465 -40.70 9.28 -4.73
N GLY A 466 -39.39 9.17 -4.98
CA GLY A 466 -38.70 9.69 -6.17
C GLY A 466 -38.54 11.21 -6.19
N ASP A 467 -38.04 11.75 -7.30
CA ASP A 467 -37.81 13.20 -7.46
C ASP A 467 -39.10 14.02 -7.50
N ASN A 468 -39.19 15.07 -6.68
CA ASN A 468 -40.39 15.90 -6.52
C ASN A 468 -40.08 17.28 -5.90
N THR A 469 -41.11 18.09 -5.68
CA THR A 469 -40.98 19.48 -5.20
C THR A 469 -40.71 19.61 -3.70
N TYR A 470 -40.69 18.53 -2.91
CA TYR A 470 -40.46 18.60 -1.46
C TYR A 470 -38.98 18.81 -1.16
N ALA A 471 -38.68 19.67 -0.17
CA ALA A 471 -37.31 20.00 0.19
C ALA A 471 -36.54 18.78 0.71
N GLU A 472 -37.21 17.94 1.49
CA GLU A 472 -36.69 16.69 2.06
C GLU A 472 -36.29 15.70 0.96
N SER A 473 -37.07 15.63 -0.13
CA SER A 473 -36.76 14.76 -1.26
C SER A 473 -35.56 15.27 -2.06
N ASN A 474 -35.52 16.58 -2.32
CA ASN A 474 -34.41 17.22 -3.02
C ASN A 474 -33.10 17.15 -2.23
N GLU A 475 -33.14 17.32 -0.90
CA GLU A 475 -31.98 17.15 -0.02
C GLU A 475 -31.36 15.76 -0.18
N VAL A 476 -32.21 14.74 -0.15
CA VAL A 476 -31.77 13.34 -0.20
C VAL A 476 -31.22 13.01 -1.58
N ILE A 477 -31.88 13.42 -2.67
CA ILE A 477 -31.42 13.17 -4.03
C ILE A 477 -30.08 13.83 -4.30
N ALA A 478 -29.88 15.06 -3.81
CA ALA A 478 -28.62 15.77 -3.95
C ALA A 478 -27.44 15.08 -3.23
N SER A 479 -27.72 14.14 -2.31
CA SER A 479 -26.71 13.39 -1.57
C SER A 479 -26.34 12.04 -2.20
N LEU A 480 -26.99 11.63 -3.28
CA LEU A 480 -26.81 10.31 -3.89
C LEU A 480 -25.68 10.29 -4.92
N GLY A 481 -24.87 9.23 -4.89
CA GLY A 481 -23.93 8.85 -5.93
C GLY A 481 -24.60 8.21 -7.15
N TYR A 482 -23.83 7.99 -8.20
CA TYR A 482 -24.32 7.30 -9.40
C TYR A 482 -24.76 5.87 -9.06
N GLY A 483 -25.99 5.50 -9.46
CA GLY A 483 -26.55 4.18 -9.19
C GLY A 483 -26.97 3.94 -7.73
N GLU A 484 -27.01 4.99 -6.89
CA GLU A 484 -27.47 4.87 -5.51
C GLU A 484 -28.97 5.16 -5.35
N GLY A 485 -29.55 4.54 -4.33
CA GLY A 485 -30.86 4.85 -3.78
C GLY A 485 -30.83 4.84 -2.26
N ILE A 486 -31.85 5.42 -1.64
CA ILE A 486 -31.91 5.59 -0.19
C ILE A 486 -33.35 5.65 0.30
N ILE A 487 -33.56 5.12 1.49
CA ILE A 487 -34.73 5.32 2.33
C ILE A 487 -34.26 6.11 3.54
N LYS A 488 -34.86 7.25 3.86
CA LYS A 488 -34.45 8.10 4.98
C LYS A 488 -35.64 8.81 5.60
N VAL A 489 -35.74 8.81 6.92
CA VAL A 489 -36.70 9.66 7.63
C VAL A 489 -36.13 11.07 7.81
N ILE A 490 -36.91 12.08 7.42
CA ILE A 490 -36.61 13.51 7.62
C ILE A 490 -37.86 14.18 8.19
N GLY A 491 -37.80 14.60 9.45
CA GLY A 491 -38.94 15.21 10.14
C GLY A 491 -40.13 14.25 10.19
N ASN A 492 -41.23 14.63 9.53
CA ASN A 492 -42.45 13.82 9.44
C ASN A 492 -42.51 13.01 8.13
N LYS A 493 -41.44 12.97 7.32
CA LYS A 493 -41.42 12.32 6.01
C LYS A 493 -40.56 11.07 6.02
N ILE A 494 -41.04 9.99 5.40
CA ILE A 494 -40.20 8.85 5.00
C ILE A 494 -39.87 9.03 3.52
N ILE A 495 -38.66 9.46 3.21
CA ILE A 495 -38.20 9.69 1.83
C ILE A 495 -37.64 8.39 1.25
N ILE A 496 -38.09 8.00 0.06
CA ILE A 496 -37.49 6.93 -0.74
C ILE A 496 -37.10 7.54 -2.08
N ALA A 497 -35.81 7.68 -2.32
CA ALA A 497 -35.28 8.37 -3.49
C ALA A 497 -34.09 7.63 -4.09
N ALA A 498 -33.80 7.86 -5.37
CA ALA A 498 -32.65 7.28 -6.04
C ALA A 498 -32.14 8.18 -7.17
N TYR A 499 -30.92 7.93 -7.62
CA TYR A 499 -30.29 8.65 -8.72
C TYR A 499 -30.96 8.38 -10.08
N ASP A 500 -31.38 7.13 -10.30
CA ASP A 500 -32.03 6.67 -11.52
C ASP A 500 -33.24 5.74 -11.22
N SER A 501 -34.05 5.48 -12.24
CA SER A 501 -35.30 4.71 -12.12
C SER A 501 -35.11 3.24 -11.70
N GLU A 502 -34.00 2.61 -12.09
CA GLU A 502 -33.73 1.22 -11.70
C GLU A 502 -33.34 1.16 -10.21
N SER A 503 -32.46 2.08 -9.79
CA SER A 503 -32.05 2.25 -8.40
C SER A 503 -33.24 2.61 -7.49
N LEU A 504 -34.23 3.37 -8.00
CA LEU A 504 -35.47 3.68 -7.26
C LEU A 504 -36.33 2.44 -7.02
N THR A 505 -36.45 1.59 -8.04
CA THR A 505 -37.18 0.32 -7.93
C THR A 505 -36.51 -0.59 -6.90
N LEU A 506 -35.16 -0.64 -6.89
CA LEU A 506 -34.39 -1.37 -5.89
C LEU A 506 -34.64 -0.82 -4.46
N ALA A 507 -34.61 0.50 -4.28
CA ALA A 507 -34.83 1.13 -2.98
C ALA A 507 -36.21 0.81 -2.40
N VAL A 508 -37.27 0.87 -3.22
CA VAL A 508 -38.63 0.53 -2.76
C VAL A 508 -38.76 -0.94 -2.40
N ASN A 509 -38.22 -1.86 -3.20
CA ASN A 509 -38.20 -3.28 -2.84
C ASN A 509 -37.48 -3.54 -1.51
N LYS A 510 -36.37 -2.83 -1.26
CA LYS A 510 -35.69 -2.89 0.04
C LYS A 510 -36.54 -2.34 1.19
N PHE A 511 -37.32 -1.29 0.99
CA PHE A 511 -38.24 -0.84 2.03
C PHE A 511 -39.36 -1.85 2.29
N ILE A 512 -39.90 -2.48 1.24
CA ILE A 512 -40.91 -3.55 1.36
C ILE A 512 -40.39 -4.72 2.19
N GLU A 513 -39.16 -5.21 1.92
CA GLU A 513 -38.50 -6.23 2.75
C GLU A 513 -38.43 -5.82 4.23
N SER A 514 -38.36 -4.51 4.51
CA SER A 514 -38.17 -3.99 5.87
C SER A 514 -39.47 -3.93 6.67
N LEU A 515 -40.62 -3.98 6.01
CA LEU A 515 -41.92 -3.95 6.68
C LEU A 515 -42.11 -5.16 7.62
N ASP A 516 -41.40 -6.26 7.38
CA ASP A 516 -41.49 -7.48 8.19
C ASP A 516 -41.13 -7.26 9.65
N TYR A 517 -40.10 -6.46 9.93
CA TYR A 517 -39.65 -6.17 11.30
C TYR A 517 -40.13 -4.81 11.83
N LEU A 518 -40.64 -3.94 10.96
CA LEU A 518 -41.23 -2.64 11.34
C LEU A 518 -42.70 -2.76 11.77
N THR A 519 -43.33 -3.92 11.54
CA THR A 519 -44.72 -4.19 11.96
C THR A 519 -44.73 -4.71 13.40
N ASP A 520 -45.53 -4.08 14.26
CA ASP A 520 -45.67 -4.45 15.66
C ASP A 520 -46.63 -5.65 15.86
N GLY A 521 -46.77 -6.09 17.11
CA GLY A 521 -47.65 -7.21 17.47
C GLY A 521 -49.15 -6.95 17.27
N ASN A 522 -49.55 -5.70 17.01
CA ASN A 522 -50.93 -5.31 16.69
C ASN A 522 -51.18 -5.21 15.18
N GLY A 523 -50.15 -5.42 14.35
CA GLY A 523 -50.23 -5.26 12.90
C GLY A 523 -50.04 -3.83 12.42
N ASP A 524 -49.55 -2.93 13.27
CA ASP A 524 -49.26 -1.53 12.96
C ASP A 524 -47.78 -1.34 12.61
N ILE A 525 -47.47 -0.51 11.61
CA ILE A 525 -46.09 -0.24 11.16
C ILE A 525 -45.58 1.02 11.84
N ALA A 526 -44.49 0.91 12.59
CA ALA A 526 -43.79 2.03 13.19
C ALA A 526 -42.34 2.10 12.68
N VAL A 527 -42.00 3.22 12.02
CA VAL A 527 -40.68 3.47 11.46
C VAL A 527 -39.87 4.34 12.43
N PRO A 528 -38.68 3.93 12.88
CA PRO A 528 -37.81 4.79 13.69
C PRO A 528 -37.56 6.14 13.01
N ASN A 529 -37.59 7.25 13.74
CA ASN A 529 -37.49 8.59 13.13
C ASN A 529 -36.10 8.92 12.56
N ASN A 530 -35.17 7.98 12.70
CA ASN A 530 -33.85 7.98 12.14
C ASN A 530 -33.61 6.91 11.08
N TYR A 531 -34.65 6.17 10.71
CA TYR A 531 -34.55 5.06 9.79
C TYR A 531 -33.85 5.54 8.52
N LYS A 532 -32.69 4.93 8.22
CA LYS A 532 -31.89 5.20 7.03
C LYS A 532 -31.41 3.87 6.46
N ARG A 533 -31.60 3.67 5.16
CA ARG A 533 -31.07 2.52 4.42
C ARG A 533 -30.66 2.96 3.03
N THR A 534 -29.39 2.81 2.69
CA THR A 534 -28.87 3.05 1.33
C THR A 534 -28.89 1.74 0.53
N VAL A 535 -29.10 1.86 -0.77
CA VAL A 535 -28.98 0.78 -1.76
C VAL A 535 -28.08 1.27 -2.89
N ALA A 536 -27.29 0.38 -3.46
CA ALA A 536 -26.51 0.69 -4.66
C ALA A 536 -26.77 -0.39 -5.69
N LYS A 537 -27.08 0.02 -6.92
CA LYS A 537 -27.14 -0.87 -8.08
C LYS A 537 -25.76 -1.49 -8.34
N ASP A 538 -24.71 -0.68 -8.24
CA ASP A 538 -23.32 -1.08 -8.32
C ASP A 538 -22.47 -0.23 -7.36
N ALA A 539 -21.69 -0.87 -6.50
CA ALA A 539 -20.90 -0.17 -5.49
C ALA A 539 -19.72 0.61 -6.08
N LEU A 540 -19.21 0.22 -7.26
CA LEU A 540 -18.08 0.89 -7.91
C LEU A 540 -18.49 2.21 -8.54
N LEU A 541 -19.67 2.27 -9.16
CA LEU A 541 -20.19 3.50 -9.74
C LEU A 541 -20.52 4.56 -8.66
N ALA A 542 -20.91 4.13 -7.47
CA ALA A 542 -21.19 5.02 -6.33
C ALA A 542 -19.94 5.79 -5.85
N GLU A 543 -18.73 5.29 -6.14
CA GLU A 543 -17.49 5.99 -5.79
C GLU A 543 -17.30 7.27 -6.64
N LEU A 544 -17.87 7.33 -7.85
CA LEU A 544 -17.70 8.47 -8.75
C LEU A 544 -18.45 9.73 -8.25
N PRO A 545 -17.82 10.92 -8.31
CA PRO A 545 -18.48 12.14 -7.91
C PRO A 545 -19.54 12.57 -8.92
N VAL A 546 -20.73 12.91 -8.42
CA VAL A 546 -21.85 13.33 -9.25
C VAL A 546 -21.63 14.73 -9.82
N MET A 547 -21.70 14.84 -11.14
CA MET A 547 -21.71 16.11 -11.86
C MET A 547 -23.15 16.54 -12.17
N SER A 548 -23.53 17.73 -11.72
CA SER A 548 -24.83 18.35 -12.02
C SER A 548 -25.11 18.42 -13.52
N GLY A 549 -26.25 17.89 -13.95
CA GLY A 549 -26.70 17.90 -15.34
C GLY A 549 -26.00 16.87 -16.25
N PHE A 550 -25.25 15.93 -15.67
CA PHE A 550 -24.59 14.84 -16.39
C PHE A 550 -25.05 13.47 -15.86
N THR A 551 -25.57 12.65 -16.77
CA THR A 551 -25.93 11.25 -16.49
C THR A 551 -24.98 10.36 -17.29
N PRO A 552 -24.11 9.57 -16.63
CA PRO A 552 -23.16 8.72 -17.31
C PRO A 552 -23.87 7.53 -17.96
N THR A 553 -23.50 7.23 -19.21
CA THR A 553 -23.73 5.92 -19.80
C THR A 553 -22.53 5.05 -19.47
N THR A 554 -22.76 3.88 -18.88
CA THR A 554 -21.70 2.97 -18.44
C THR A 554 -21.67 1.71 -19.29
N THR A 555 -20.47 1.31 -19.71
CA THR A 555 -20.20 0.04 -20.40
C THR A 555 -19.29 -0.83 -19.53
N ASN A 556 -19.68 -2.08 -19.25
CA ASN A 556 -18.83 -3.02 -18.51
C ASN A 556 -17.71 -3.55 -19.43
N THR A 557 -16.45 -3.29 -19.09
CA THR A 557 -15.27 -3.68 -19.88
C THR A 557 -14.53 -4.91 -19.32
N GLY A 558 -15.14 -5.62 -18.37
CA GLY A 558 -14.62 -6.84 -17.75
C GLY A 558 -13.80 -6.55 -16.50
N ASP A 559 -13.63 -7.56 -15.65
CA ASP A 559 -12.83 -7.49 -14.41
C ASP A 559 -13.26 -6.37 -13.42
N ASP A 560 -14.58 -6.20 -13.23
CA ASP A 560 -15.16 -5.14 -12.40
C ASP A 560 -14.70 -3.73 -12.83
N CYS A 561 -14.59 -3.49 -14.15
CA CYS A 561 -14.27 -2.20 -14.72
C CYS A 561 -15.45 -1.64 -15.53
N TYR A 562 -15.75 -0.36 -15.34
CA TYR A 562 -16.75 0.37 -16.12
C TYR A 562 -16.13 1.52 -16.89
N MET A 563 -16.50 1.64 -18.16
CA MET A 563 -16.15 2.77 -19.02
C MET A 563 -17.32 3.74 -19.12
N ILE A 564 -17.01 5.04 -19.04
CA ILE A 564 -17.95 6.15 -19.22
C ILE A 564 -17.44 7.05 -20.34
N GLU A 565 -18.32 7.27 -21.31
CA GLU A 565 -18.08 8.10 -22.48
C GLU A 565 -18.76 9.46 -22.33
N PHE A 566 -18.04 10.52 -22.69
CA PHE A 566 -18.54 11.89 -22.59
C PHE A 566 -19.05 12.37 -23.94
N SER A 567 -20.15 13.13 -23.92
CA SER A 567 -20.74 13.70 -25.13
C SER A 567 -20.03 14.95 -25.64
N SER A 568 -19.17 15.57 -24.81
CA SER A 568 -18.35 16.72 -25.20
C SER A 568 -17.04 16.81 -24.40
N ALA A 569 -15.99 17.30 -25.04
CA ALA A 569 -14.69 17.56 -24.40
C ALA A 569 -14.79 18.57 -23.23
N THR A 570 -15.75 19.49 -23.27
CA THR A 570 -15.99 20.45 -22.18
C THR A 570 -16.51 19.73 -20.93
N THR A 571 -17.50 18.85 -21.09
CA THR A 571 -18.03 18.05 -19.98
C THR A 571 -16.96 17.15 -19.37
N TYR A 572 -16.16 16.48 -20.21
CA TYR A 572 -15.03 15.67 -19.77
C TYR A 572 -14.01 16.47 -18.95
N ASN A 573 -13.55 17.62 -19.45
CA ASN A 573 -12.60 18.46 -18.72
C ASN A 573 -13.17 18.94 -17.37
N ASN A 574 -14.45 19.33 -17.35
CA ASN A 574 -15.13 19.69 -16.10
C ASN A 574 -15.19 18.51 -15.13
N TYR A 575 -15.29 17.28 -15.64
CA TYR A 575 -15.40 16.07 -14.83
C TYR A 575 -14.05 15.70 -14.23
N LEU A 576 -12.95 15.84 -14.98
CA LEU A 576 -11.60 15.69 -14.43
C LEU A 576 -11.31 16.72 -13.33
N ALA A 577 -11.79 17.96 -13.50
CA ALA A 577 -11.69 18.98 -12.47
C ALA A 577 -12.53 18.61 -11.23
N LEU A 578 -13.70 17.99 -11.42
CA LEU A 578 -14.54 17.49 -10.33
C LEU A 578 -13.86 16.33 -9.59
N LEU A 579 -13.25 15.37 -10.29
CA LEU A 579 -12.47 14.29 -9.65
C LEU A 579 -11.42 14.87 -8.69
N THR A 580 -10.64 15.83 -9.17
CA THR A 580 -9.60 16.48 -8.33
C THR A 580 -10.21 17.21 -7.13
N GLN A 581 -11.31 17.93 -7.32
CA GLN A 581 -12.04 18.61 -6.24
C GLN A 581 -12.62 17.63 -5.20
N SER A 582 -13.00 16.43 -5.65
CA SER A 582 -13.54 15.36 -4.81
C SER A 582 -12.46 14.47 -4.18
N GLY A 583 -11.19 14.90 -4.19
CA GLY A 583 -10.11 14.23 -3.48
C GLY A 583 -9.36 13.15 -4.27
N TYR A 584 -9.69 12.96 -5.55
CA TYR A 584 -8.90 12.08 -6.41
C TYR A 584 -7.55 12.72 -6.74
N ARG A 585 -6.51 11.90 -6.68
CA ARG A 585 -5.10 12.30 -6.84
C ARG A 585 -4.63 11.85 -8.21
N VAL A 586 -3.98 12.72 -8.97
CA VAL A 586 -3.26 12.30 -10.19
C VAL A 586 -2.09 11.43 -9.76
N TYR A 587 -2.11 10.16 -10.16
CA TYR A 587 -1.03 9.20 -9.94
C TYR A 587 0.02 9.29 -11.05
N ALA A 588 -0.43 9.34 -12.30
CA ALA A 588 0.42 9.46 -13.48
C ALA A 588 -0.31 10.18 -14.61
N THR A 589 0.43 10.93 -15.42
CA THR A 589 -0.04 11.49 -16.68
C THR A 589 0.99 11.21 -17.76
N LEU A 590 0.52 10.73 -18.92
CA LEU A 590 1.34 10.58 -20.12
C LEU A 590 0.68 11.33 -21.27
N ASP A 591 1.43 12.22 -21.90
CA ASP A 591 1.06 12.86 -23.17
C ASP A 591 1.98 12.31 -24.28
N LEU A 592 1.38 11.59 -25.21
CA LEU A 592 2.03 11.08 -26.41
C LEU A 592 1.41 11.74 -27.63
N GLU A 593 2.10 12.74 -28.16
CA GLU A 593 1.71 13.46 -29.38
C GLU A 593 0.30 14.08 -29.32
N GLY A 594 -0.13 14.55 -28.14
CA GLY A 594 -1.45 15.14 -27.91
C GLY A 594 -2.54 14.13 -27.56
N ASN A 595 -2.20 12.84 -27.42
CA ASN A 595 -3.05 11.86 -26.76
C ASN A 595 -2.69 11.84 -25.28
N VAL A 596 -3.61 12.26 -24.43
CA VAL A 596 -3.39 12.45 -23.01
C VAL A 596 -4.11 11.36 -22.24
N TYR A 597 -3.33 10.61 -21.46
CA TYR A 597 -3.77 9.56 -20.57
C TYR A 597 -3.44 9.96 -19.15
N THR A 598 -4.41 9.92 -18.24
CA THR A 598 -4.20 10.30 -16.85
C THR A 598 -4.83 9.27 -15.91
N THR A 599 -4.02 8.71 -15.04
CA THR A 599 -4.46 7.82 -13.97
C THR A 599 -4.73 8.66 -12.72
N TYR A 600 -5.96 8.63 -12.24
CA TYR A 600 -6.38 9.18 -10.96
C TYR A 600 -6.58 8.04 -9.96
N THR A 601 -6.34 8.30 -8.68
CA THR A 601 -6.54 7.33 -7.60
C THR A 601 -7.21 8.01 -6.41
N ASN A 602 -8.00 7.27 -5.66
CA ASN A 602 -8.31 7.59 -4.27
C ASN A 602 -7.96 6.35 -3.42
N ASP A 603 -8.49 6.23 -2.20
CA ASP A 603 -8.17 5.11 -1.32
C ASP A 603 -8.86 3.79 -1.73
N ASN A 604 -9.85 3.84 -2.63
CA ASN A 604 -10.71 2.72 -3.00
C ASN A 604 -10.59 2.31 -4.48
N VAL A 605 -10.44 3.27 -5.39
CA VAL A 605 -10.57 3.08 -6.84
C VAL A 605 -9.43 3.73 -7.60
N VAL A 606 -9.20 3.23 -8.81
CA VAL A 606 -8.38 3.87 -9.82
C VAL A 606 -9.27 4.26 -11.01
N ILE A 607 -8.97 5.43 -11.59
CA ILE A 607 -9.66 5.95 -12.76
C ILE A 607 -8.63 6.22 -13.85
N THR A 608 -8.80 5.60 -15.02
CA THR A 608 -8.02 5.93 -16.21
C THR A 608 -8.80 6.87 -17.11
N ALA A 609 -8.37 8.12 -17.19
CA ALA A 609 -8.93 9.14 -18.06
C ALA A 609 -8.17 9.20 -19.39
N ILE A 610 -8.91 9.10 -20.50
CA ILE A 610 -8.35 8.99 -21.85
C ILE A 610 -8.89 10.13 -22.71
N LYS A 611 -8.00 10.90 -23.32
CA LYS A 611 -8.34 11.83 -24.41
C LYS A 611 -7.38 11.64 -25.56
N ALA A 612 -7.90 11.14 -26.68
CA ALA A 612 -7.08 10.70 -27.81
C ALA A 612 -7.52 11.37 -29.12
N LYS A 613 -6.68 11.33 -30.15
CA LYS A 613 -7.01 11.84 -31.49
C LYS A 613 -8.16 11.07 -32.14
N THR A 614 -8.26 9.77 -31.84
CA THR A 614 -9.38 8.91 -32.27
C THR A 614 -10.65 9.17 -31.47
N TYR A 615 -10.52 9.77 -30.27
CA TYR A 615 -11.63 10.05 -29.37
C TYR A 615 -11.46 11.37 -28.61
N THR A 616 -12.02 12.43 -29.19
CA THR A 616 -11.74 13.80 -28.76
C THR A 616 -12.57 14.27 -27.58
N ASN A 617 -13.71 13.62 -27.31
CA ASN A 617 -14.61 13.99 -26.22
C ASN A 617 -14.14 13.52 -24.84
N GLY A 618 -13.27 12.51 -24.77
CA GLY A 618 -12.65 12.00 -23.55
C GLY A 618 -13.48 10.95 -22.80
N LYS A 619 -12.85 9.86 -22.33
CA LYS A 619 -13.49 8.75 -21.60
C LYS A 619 -12.86 8.62 -20.22
N ILE A 620 -13.57 8.01 -19.28
CA ILE A 620 -12.97 7.49 -18.07
C ILE A 620 -13.29 6.01 -17.92
N LEU A 621 -12.34 5.25 -17.38
CA LEU A 621 -12.55 3.89 -16.90
C LEU A 621 -12.37 3.90 -15.39
N ILE A 622 -13.24 3.22 -14.65
CA ILE A 622 -13.17 3.07 -13.20
C ILE A 622 -13.13 1.60 -12.82
N GLU A 623 -12.25 1.25 -11.89
CA GLU A 623 -12.06 -0.10 -11.35
C GLU A 623 -11.62 -0.02 -9.87
N TRP A 624 -11.78 -1.12 -9.13
CA TRP A 624 -11.36 -1.18 -7.73
C TRP A 624 -9.84 -1.23 -7.60
N LEU A 625 -9.26 -0.36 -6.77
CA LEU A 625 -7.81 -0.35 -6.50
C LEU A 625 -7.33 -1.68 -5.88
N LYS A 626 -8.17 -2.35 -5.09
CA LYS A 626 -7.86 -3.67 -4.52
C LYS A 626 -7.75 -4.80 -5.56
N ASN A 627 -8.27 -4.59 -6.78
CA ASN A 627 -8.30 -5.60 -7.83
C ASN A 627 -7.18 -5.40 -8.88
N THR A 628 -6.45 -4.28 -8.82
CA THR A 628 -5.44 -3.92 -9.84
C THR A 628 -4.20 -3.31 -9.19
N GLU A 629 -3.01 -3.75 -9.57
CA GLU A 629 -1.74 -3.10 -9.15
C GLU A 629 -1.44 -1.90 -10.05
N LEU A 630 -1.12 -0.74 -9.45
CA LEU A 630 -0.71 0.43 -10.21
C LEU A 630 0.68 0.24 -10.82
N PRO A 631 0.92 0.73 -12.06
CA PRO A 631 2.25 0.68 -12.66
C PRO A 631 3.31 1.31 -11.73
N THR A 632 4.38 0.59 -11.44
CA THR A 632 5.48 1.09 -10.60
C THR A 632 6.12 2.31 -11.24
N ARG A 633 6.19 3.41 -10.50
CA ARG A 633 6.85 4.65 -10.95
C ARG A 633 8.36 4.45 -10.99
N ALA A 634 9.05 5.20 -11.85
CA ALA A 634 10.49 5.03 -12.05
C ALA A 634 11.29 5.26 -10.76
N GLU A 635 10.85 6.18 -9.91
CA GLU A 635 11.45 6.48 -8.60
C GLU A 635 11.23 5.38 -7.54
N ASP A 636 10.17 4.58 -7.68
CA ASP A 636 9.82 3.50 -6.75
C ASP A 636 10.37 2.14 -7.22
N ASN A 637 10.85 2.05 -8.46
CA ASN A 637 11.42 0.85 -9.06
C ASN A 637 12.86 0.60 -8.56
N ILE A 638 12.96 0.15 -7.30
CA ILE A 638 14.23 -0.12 -6.61
C ILE A 638 14.56 -1.61 -6.72
N TYR A 639 15.73 -1.92 -7.29
CA TYR A 639 16.24 -3.29 -7.42
C TYR A 639 17.78 -3.28 -7.50
N THR A 640 18.39 -4.47 -7.42
CA THR A 640 19.85 -4.63 -7.52
C THR A 640 20.18 -5.53 -8.72
N PRO A 641 20.90 -5.02 -9.74
CA PRO A 641 21.39 -5.84 -10.84
C PRO A 641 22.31 -6.96 -10.34
N VAL A 642 22.35 -8.08 -11.07
CA VAL A 642 23.25 -9.20 -10.80
C VAL A 642 24.45 -9.13 -11.72
N ASP A 643 25.65 -9.05 -11.13
CA ASP A 643 26.90 -9.00 -11.88
C ASP A 643 27.03 -10.18 -12.86
N GLY A 644 27.28 -9.86 -14.14
CA GLY A 644 27.47 -10.86 -15.20
C GLY A 644 26.18 -11.37 -15.85
N VAL A 645 25.00 -10.96 -15.37
CA VAL A 645 23.73 -11.18 -16.08
C VAL A 645 23.55 -10.09 -17.14
N THR A 646 23.28 -10.49 -18.37
CA THR A 646 23.01 -9.57 -19.49
C THR A 646 21.55 -9.62 -19.88
N SER A 647 20.98 -8.46 -20.21
CA SER A 647 19.62 -8.39 -20.72
C SER A 647 19.49 -9.10 -22.07
N SER A 648 18.36 -9.76 -22.30
CA SER A 648 18.10 -10.40 -23.59
C SER A 648 16.61 -10.47 -23.89
N ILE A 649 16.28 -10.46 -25.18
CA ILE A 649 14.93 -10.72 -25.69
C ILE A 649 15.00 -12.01 -26.51
N THR A 650 14.19 -12.99 -26.15
CA THR A 650 14.21 -14.33 -26.74
C THR A 650 12.87 -14.66 -27.37
N GLN A 651 12.88 -15.04 -28.65
CA GLN A 651 11.75 -15.74 -29.29
C GLN A 651 11.96 -17.24 -29.13
N ILE A 652 10.93 -17.92 -28.61
CA ILE A 652 10.95 -19.38 -28.45
C ILE A 652 10.23 -20.01 -29.64
N GLY A 653 10.89 -20.98 -30.28
CA GLY A 653 10.34 -21.77 -31.37
C GLY A 653 9.16 -22.63 -30.93
N LEU A 654 8.17 -22.77 -31.81
CA LEU A 654 6.94 -23.52 -31.58
C LEU A 654 7.17 -25.02 -31.82
N TRP A 655 6.66 -25.89 -30.94
CA TRP A 655 6.89 -27.34 -31.07
C TRP A 655 5.99 -28.03 -32.11
N TYR A 656 6.63 -28.84 -32.97
CA TYR A 656 5.99 -29.80 -33.88
C TYR A 656 6.50 -31.24 -33.62
N ASP A 657 5.69 -32.26 -33.97
CA ASP A 657 6.13 -33.63 -33.77
C ASP A 657 7.36 -33.97 -34.64
N SER A 658 8.20 -34.87 -34.12
CA SER A 658 9.50 -35.25 -34.69
C SER A 658 9.44 -35.94 -36.06
N ASN A 659 8.25 -36.06 -36.67
CA ASN A 659 8.05 -36.68 -37.98
C ASN A 659 7.62 -35.66 -39.06
N GLY A 660 7.52 -34.36 -38.73
CA GLY A 660 7.10 -33.34 -39.69
C GLY A 660 5.65 -33.49 -40.16
N ASN A 661 4.82 -34.21 -39.39
CA ASN A 661 3.41 -34.34 -39.70
C ASN A 661 2.65 -33.17 -39.08
N ALA A 662 1.81 -32.53 -39.88
CA ALA A 662 0.90 -31.54 -39.37
C ALA A 662 -0.12 -32.21 -38.42
N GLN A 663 -0.36 -31.60 -37.26
CA GLN A 663 -1.34 -32.04 -36.27
C GLN A 663 -2.73 -32.25 -36.91
N PRO A 664 -3.61 -33.12 -36.36
CA PRO A 664 -4.92 -33.40 -36.95
C PRO A 664 -5.65 -32.10 -37.27
N LYS A 665 -6.32 -32.10 -38.41
CA LYS A 665 -7.13 -30.97 -38.84
C LYS A 665 -8.34 -30.82 -37.91
N ASP A 666 -8.73 -29.59 -37.60
CA ASP A 666 -10.01 -29.32 -36.93
C ASP A 666 -11.19 -29.76 -37.81
N SER A 667 -12.41 -29.63 -37.29
CA SER A 667 -13.65 -29.98 -38.00
C SER A 667 -13.87 -29.19 -39.30
N GLU A 668 -13.10 -28.14 -39.54
CA GLU A 668 -13.18 -27.25 -40.70
C GLU A 668 -12.06 -27.53 -41.73
N GLY A 669 -11.10 -28.41 -41.40
CA GLY A 669 -10.06 -28.89 -42.31
C GLY A 669 -8.71 -28.17 -42.18
N TYR A 670 -8.51 -27.37 -41.13
CA TYR A 670 -7.29 -26.63 -40.83
C TYR A 670 -6.40 -27.34 -39.81
N TYR A 671 -5.07 -27.33 -40.00
CA TYR A 671 -4.13 -27.97 -39.06
C TYR A 671 -4.17 -27.29 -37.68
N THR A 672 -4.14 -28.05 -36.58
CA THR A 672 -4.51 -27.47 -35.27
C THR A 672 -3.47 -26.59 -34.56
N ASN A 673 -2.23 -26.46 -35.06
CA ASN A 673 -1.20 -25.56 -34.51
C ASN A 673 -0.30 -25.01 -35.64
N TYR A 674 -0.48 -23.79 -36.13
CA TYR A 674 0.42 -23.18 -37.14
C TYR A 674 1.08 -21.87 -36.69
N ASN A 675 0.64 -21.35 -35.56
CA ASN A 675 0.97 -20.04 -35.01
C ASN A 675 1.18 -20.17 -33.50
N GLY A 676 1.88 -19.20 -32.92
CA GLY A 676 2.04 -19.09 -31.48
C GLY A 676 3.06 -18.04 -31.09
N MET A 677 2.78 -17.35 -30.00
CA MET A 677 3.61 -16.26 -29.51
C MET A 677 4.13 -16.57 -28.10
N SER A 678 5.46 -16.61 -27.97
CA SER A 678 6.15 -16.86 -26.70
C SER A 678 7.49 -16.12 -26.68
N TYR A 679 7.56 -15.06 -25.87
CA TYR A 679 8.79 -14.29 -25.69
C TYR A 679 9.23 -14.26 -24.23
N VAL A 680 10.55 -14.33 -24.03
CA VAL A 680 11.20 -14.17 -22.73
C VAL A 680 12.17 -13.00 -22.79
N ILE A 681 11.97 -12.03 -21.92
CA ILE A 681 12.91 -10.92 -21.70
C ILE A 681 13.60 -11.15 -20.36
N ARG A 682 14.92 -11.39 -20.39
CA ARG A 682 15.73 -11.47 -19.18
C ARG A 682 16.16 -10.06 -18.77
N LEU A 683 15.93 -9.71 -17.51
CA LEU A 683 16.31 -8.45 -16.89
C LEU A 683 17.72 -8.57 -16.28
N ASP A 684 18.35 -7.44 -16.00
CA ASP A 684 19.72 -7.39 -15.45
C ASP A 684 19.83 -7.86 -13.99
N ASP A 685 18.71 -8.00 -13.27
CA ASP A 685 18.65 -8.69 -11.97
C ASP A 685 18.47 -10.22 -12.08
N GLY A 686 18.34 -10.74 -13.30
CA GLY A 686 18.15 -12.16 -13.58
C GLY A 686 16.71 -12.65 -13.55
N SER A 687 15.73 -11.79 -13.23
CA SER A 687 14.31 -12.10 -13.36
C SER A 687 13.82 -11.93 -14.81
N PHE A 688 12.57 -12.32 -15.08
CA PHE A 688 12.02 -12.40 -16.43
C PHE A 688 10.71 -11.62 -16.61
N ILE A 689 10.54 -11.02 -17.79
CA ILE A 689 9.22 -10.69 -18.34
C ILE A 689 8.89 -11.76 -19.37
N VAL A 690 7.71 -12.36 -19.26
CA VAL A 690 7.17 -13.31 -20.25
C VAL A 690 6.01 -12.63 -20.98
N ILE A 691 5.98 -12.75 -22.31
CA ILE A 691 4.89 -12.24 -23.15
C ILE A 691 4.23 -13.44 -23.82
N ASP A 692 2.94 -13.64 -23.50
CA ASP A 692 2.14 -14.81 -23.85
C ASP A 692 2.82 -16.12 -23.42
N GLY A 693 2.56 -17.24 -24.09
CA GLY A 693 3.19 -18.51 -23.73
C GLY A 693 3.28 -19.53 -24.85
N GLY A 694 2.56 -19.33 -25.95
CA GLY A 694 2.39 -20.29 -27.03
C GLY A 694 1.13 -21.16 -26.85
N THR A 695 1.08 -22.25 -27.60
CA THR A 695 -0.19 -22.96 -27.86
C THR A 695 -0.35 -24.24 -27.05
N THR A 696 0.72 -25.02 -26.93
CA THR A 696 0.67 -26.41 -26.50
C THR A 696 1.33 -26.65 -25.15
N ALA A 697 1.11 -27.84 -24.61
CA ALA A 697 1.77 -28.28 -23.39
C ALA A 697 3.29 -28.48 -23.56
N ALA A 698 3.79 -28.67 -24.78
CA ALA A 698 5.23 -28.73 -25.01
C ALA A 698 5.85 -27.35 -25.17
N ASP A 699 5.11 -26.37 -25.72
CA ASP A 699 5.55 -24.97 -25.67
C ASP A 699 5.72 -24.53 -24.20
N ALA A 700 4.87 -25.02 -23.29
CA ALA A 700 5.04 -24.84 -21.85
C ALA A 700 6.34 -25.48 -21.32
N ASP A 701 6.68 -26.69 -21.79
CA ASP A 701 7.92 -27.39 -21.42
C ASP A 701 9.14 -26.63 -21.96
N HIS A 702 9.08 -26.14 -23.20
CA HIS A 702 10.11 -25.31 -23.83
C HIS A 702 10.32 -23.98 -23.12
N LEU A 703 9.24 -23.26 -22.80
CA LEU A 703 9.29 -22.03 -22.03
C LEU A 703 9.99 -22.25 -20.69
N TYR A 704 9.62 -23.30 -19.95
CA TYR A 704 10.27 -23.61 -18.68
C TYR A 704 11.76 -23.95 -18.84
N GLN A 705 12.14 -24.71 -19.88
CA GLN A 705 13.54 -25.03 -20.17
C GLN A 705 14.37 -23.79 -20.51
N VAL A 706 13.82 -22.87 -21.31
CA VAL A 706 14.47 -21.59 -21.64
C VAL A 706 14.66 -20.74 -20.40
N LEU A 707 13.65 -20.63 -19.53
CA LEU A 707 13.77 -19.94 -18.25
C LEU A 707 14.88 -20.55 -17.37
N CYS A 708 14.91 -21.89 -17.24
CA CYS A 708 15.97 -22.58 -16.48
C CYS A 708 17.36 -22.31 -17.05
N LYS A 709 17.49 -22.28 -18.39
CA LYS A 709 18.76 -22.04 -19.07
C LYS A 709 19.27 -20.61 -18.86
N GLN A 710 18.35 -19.65 -18.87
CA GLN A 710 18.68 -18.23 -18.80
C GLN A 710 18.82 -17.70 -17.37
N ALA A 711 18.24 -18.39 -16.38
CA ALA A 711 18.25 -17.96 -15.00
C ALA A 711 19.66 -18.07 -14.38
N PRO A 712 20.10 -17.08 -13.60
CA PRO A 712 21.33 -17.22 -12.81
C PRO A 712 21.18 -18.28 -11.70
N ASP A 713 19.94 -18.53 -11.24
CA ASP A 713 19.58 -19.58 -10.31
C ASP A 713 18.30 -20.29 -10.80
N SER A 714 18.46 -21.48 -11.37
CA SER A 714 17.36 -22.27 -11.93
C SER A 714 16.42 -22.85 -10.87
N ASP A 715 16.83 -22.88 -9.60
CA ASP A 715 15.99 -23.36 -8.51
C ASP A 715 15.06 -22.25 -7.97
N ASN A 716 15.36 -20.98 -8.28
CA ASN A 716 14.62 -19.80 -7.81
C ASN A 716 14.28 -18.83 -8.95
N ILE A 717 13.54 -19.32 -9.95
CA ILE A 717 13.13 -18.51 -11.12
C ILE A 717 12.02 -17.52 -10.73
N VAL A 718 12.25 -16.24 -11.01
CA VAL A 718 11.27 -15.15 -10.81
C VAL A 718 10.83 -14.60 -12.16
N ILE A 719 9.53 -14.67 -12.43
CA ILE A 719 8.85 -13.98 -13.52
C ILE A 719 8.29 -12.68 -12.93
N ALA A 720 9.03 -11.59 -13.14
CA ALA A 720 8.67 -10.25 -12.69
C ALA A 720 7.39 -9.75 -13.36
N ALA A 721 7.06 -10.16 -14.58
CA ALA A 721 5.73 -9.95 -15.14
C ALA A 721 5.40 -11.00 -16.20
N TRP A 722 4.14 -11.42 -16.23
CA TRP A 722 3.59 -12.20 -17.32
C TRP A 722 2.50 -11.38 -18.03
N ILE A 723 2.81 -10.93 -19.24
CA ILE A 723 1.93 -10.10 -20.06
C ILE A 723 1.14 -11.02 -20.99
N ILE A 724 -0.18 -10.94 -20.95
CA ILE A 724 -1.05 -11.66 -21.89
C ILE A 724 -1.65 -10.65 -22.85
N THR A 725 -1.38 -10.80 -24.15
CA THR A 725 -1.89 -9.87 -25.16
C THR A 725 -3.39 -10.02 -25.35
N HIS A 726 -3.88 -11.26 -25.51
CA HIS A 726 -5.29 -11.60 -25.62
C HIS A 726 -5.52 -13.11 -25.40
N ALA A 727 -6.78 -13.54 -25.31
CA ALA A 727 -7.16 -14.88 -24.87
C ALA A 727 -7.38 -15.93 -25.99
N HIS A 728 -6.56 -15.92 -27.04
CA HIS A 728 -6.54 -17.02 -28.02
C HIS A 728 -5.62 -18.17 -27.60
N SER A 729 -5.93 -19.37 -28.10
CA SER A 729 -5.24 -20.60 -27.69
C SER A 729 -3.74 -20.57 -27.95
N ASP A 730 -3.30 -19.92 -29.01
CA ASP A 730 -1.90 -19.79 -29.42
C ASP A 730 -1.10 -18.75 -28.64
N HIS A 731 -1.77 -18.09 -27.69
CA HIS A 731 -1.19 -17.14 -26.75
C HIS A 731 -1.24 -17.70 -25.31
N VAL A 732 -2.39 -18.23 -24.88
CA VAL A 732 -2.62 -18.66 -23.49
C VAL A 732 -2.60 -20.18 -23.28
N GLY A 733 -2.60 -20.98 -24.34
CA GLY A 733 -2.73 -22.44 -24.25
C GLY A 733 -1.57 -23.09 -23.51
N ALA A 734 -0.35 -22.66 -23.81
CA ALA A 734 0.85 -23.08 -23.10
C ALA A 734 0.88 -22.54 -21.67
N PHE A 735 0.46 -21.30 -21.41
CA PHE A 735 0.35 -20.77 -20.04
C PHE A 735 -0.55 -21.66 -19.16
N ASN A 736 -1.70 -22.08 -19.68
CA ASN A 736 -2.62 -22.96 -18.96
C ASN A 736 -1.97 -24.31 -18.60
N SER A 737 -1.20 -24.88 -19.53
CA SER A 737 -0.43 -26.11 -19.27
C SER A 737 0.71 -25.86 -18.28
N PHE A 738 1.47 -24.78 -18.47
CA PHE A 738 2.59 -24.34 -17.65
C PHE A 738 2.17 -24.17 -16.20
N SER A 739 1.04 -23.49 -15.95
CA SER A 739 0.52 -23.19 -14.62
C SER A 739 0.41 -24.45 -13.75
N SER A 740 -0.15 -25.52 -14.32
CA SER A 740 -0.34 -26.79 -13.60
C SER A 740 0.93 -27.64 -13.46
N ARG A 741 1.89 -27.52 -14.39
CA ARG A 741 3.10 -28.35 -14.44
C ARG A 741 4.29 -27.75 -13.70
N TYR A 742 4.44 -26.43 -13.81
CA TYR A 742 5.62 -25.68 -13.40
C TYR A 742 5.31 -24.51 -12.45
N GLY A 743 4.03 -24.22 -12.17
CA GLY A 743 3.65 -23.12 -11.28
C GLY A 743 4.31 -23.18 -9.90
N SER A 744 4.56 -24.38 -9.36
CA SER A 744 5.27 -24.55 -8.07
C SER A 744 6.80 -24.40 -8.15
N LYS A 745 7.36 -24.20 -9.35
CA LYS A 745 8.81 -24.09 -9.59
C LYS A 745 9.26 -22.69 -9.96
N VAL A 746 8.32 -21.75 -10.08
CA VAL A 746 8.59 -20.36 -10.41
C VAL A 746 7.78 -19.46 -9.48
N THR A 747 8.25 -18.24 -9.27
CA THR A 747 7.44 -17.18 -8.67
C THR A 747 6.98 -16.24 -9.78
N VAL A 748 5.69 -15.96 -9.86
CA VAL A 748 5.16 -14.90 -10.73
C VAL A 748 4.78 -13.72 -9.83
N GLU A 749 5.37 -12.56 -10.07
CA GLU A 749 5.06 -11.36 -9.28
C GLU A 749 3.76 -10.69 -9.72
N ARG A 750 3.50 -10.62 -11.04
CA ARG A 750 2.31 -9.96 -11.59
C ARG A 750 1.88 -10.49 -12.96
N PHE A 751 0.58 -10.42 -13.21
CA PHE A 751 -0.05 -10.60 -14.52
C PHE A 751 -0.54 -9.26 -15.07
N ILE A 752 -0.28 -9.00 -16.35
CA ILE A 752 -0.72 -7.79 -17.05
C ILE A 752 -1.56 -8.20 -18.26
N TYR A 753 -2.84 -7.84 -18.28
CA TYR A 753 -3.78 -8.19 -19.34
C TYR A 753 -4.91 -7.16 -19.42
N ASN A 754 -5.71 -7.16 -20.50
CA ASN A 754 -6.97 -6.42 -20.54
C ASN A 754 -8.04 -7.27 -21.23
N PHE A 755 -8.65 -8.18 -20.46
CA PHE A 755 -9.66 -9.06 -21.01
C PHE A 755 -11.04 -8.36 -21.03
N PRO A 756 -11.82 -8.52 -22.11
CA PRO A 756 -13.14 -7.91 -22.23
C PRO A 756 -14.19 -8.61 -21.34
N SER A 757 -15.32 -7.94 -21.09
CA SER A 757 -16.49 -8.57 -20.47
C SER A 757 -17.16 -9.55 -21.43
N GLU A 758 -17.82 -10.58 -20.89
CA GLU A 758 -18.57 -11.57 -21.70
C GLU A 758 -19.70 -10.94 -22.56
N GLY A 759 -20.17 -9.75 -22.19
CA GLY A 759 -21.26 -9.03 -22.86
C GLY A 759 -20.82 -7.92 -23.81
N LEU A 760 -19.52 -7.64 -23.96
CA LEU A 760 -19.04 -6.67 -24.95
C LEU A 760 -19.18 -7.29 -26.35
N ASN A 761 -20.06 -6.72 -27.17
CA ASN A 761 -20.57 -7.20 -28.46
C ASN A 761 -19.68 -8.18 -29.25
N ASN A 762 -20.13 -9.43 -29.36
CA ASN A 762 -19.70 -10.42 -30.36
C ASN A 762 -18.21 -10.78 -30.34
N VAL A 763 -17.58 -10.85 -29.17
CA VAL A 763 -16.38 -11.68 -29.03
C VAL A 763 -16.80 -13.17 -29.09
N GLU A 764 -17.29 -13.62 -30.25
CA GLU A 764 -17.69 -15.00 -30.49
C GLU A 764 -16.45 -15.91 -30.55
N GLY A 765 -16.50 -17.04 -29.84
CA GLY A 765 -15.55 -18.14 -30.00
C GLY A 765 -15.10 -18.81 -28.70
N ALA A 766 -14.21 -19.81 -28.85
CA ALA A 766 -13.59 -20.56 -27.74
C ALA A 766 -12.77 -19.68 -26.77
N GLY A 767 -12.48 -18.42 -27.14
CA GLY A 767 -11.68 -17.48 -26.35
C GLY A 767 -12.30 -17.09 -25.00
N SER A 768 -13.63 -17.06 -24.83
CA SER A 768 -14.25 -16.72 -23.54
C SER A 768 -14.07 -17.81 -22.48
N ALA A 769 -14.16 -19.08 -22.90
CA ALA A 769 -13.87 -20.23 -22.05
C ALA A 769 -12.37 -20.31 -21.70
N LEU A 770 -11.49 -19.99 -22.66
CA LEU A 770 -10.05 -19.94 -22.44
C LEU A 770 -9.63 -18.78 -21.54
N GLN A 771 -10.23 -17.60 -21.69
CA GLN A 771 -10.06 -16.45 -20.78
C GLN A 771 -10.41 -16.85 -19.35
N THR A 772 -11.60 -17.43 -19.15
CA THR A 772 -12.05 -17.89 -17.82
C THR A 772 -11.09 -18.94 -17.24
N THR A 773 -10.67 -19.91 -18.05
CA THR A 773 -9.71 -20.94 -17.64
C THR A 773 -8.36 -20.33 -17.25
N THR A 774 -7.87 -19.38 -18.03
CA THR A 774 -6.62 -18.66 -17.83
C THR A 774 -6.64 -17.87 -16.52
N GLN A 775 -7.68 -17.07 -16.28
CA GLN A 775 -7.84 -16.32 -15.04
C GLN A 775 -7.96 -17.25 -13.82
N ASN A 776 -8.69 -18.36 -13.94
CA ASN A 776 -8.78 -19.36 -12.87
C ASN A 776 -7.42 -20.00 -12.56
N ASN A 777 -6.62 -20.30 -13.59
CA ASN A 777 -5.28 -20.84 -13.40
C ASN A 777 -4.32 -19.84 -12.77
N MET A 778 -4.39 -18.55 -13.15
CA MET A 778 -3.66 -17.47 -12.49
C MET A 778 -3.95 -17.46 -10.98
N ARG A 779 -5.24 -17.39 -10.60
CA ARG A 779 -5.65 -17.37 -9.18
C ARG A 779 -5.29 -18.66 -8.42
N LYS A 780 -5.38 -19.82 -9.09
CA LYS A 780 -5.15 -21.13 -8.47
C LYS A 780 -3.67 -21.42 -8.22
N TYR A 781 -2.82 -21.19 -9.22
CA TYR A 781 -1.41 -21.61 -9.16
C TYR A 781 -0.48 -20.46 -8.75
N PHE A 782 -0.93 -19.20 -8.85
CA PHE A 782 -0.15 -18.00 -8.56
C PHE A 782 -0.95 -17.02 -7.71
N SER A 783 -1.54 -17.50 -6.61
CA SER A 783 -2.46 -16.72 -5.76
C SER A 783 -1.86 -15.46 -5.14
N ASN A 784 -0.52 -15.35 -5.10
CA ASN A 784 0.20 -14.19 -4.57
C ASN A 784 0.60 -13.19 -5.66
N ALA A 785 0.39 -13.51 -6.94
CA ALA A 785 0.71 -12.61 -8.04
C ALA A 785 -0.30 -11.46 -8.07
N ALA A 786 0.19 -10.25 -8.27
CA ALA A 786 -0.67 -9.10 -8.54
C ALA A 786 -1.36 -9.27 -9.90
N HIS A 787 -2.56 -8.73 -10.03
CA HIS A 787 -3.27 -8.64 -11.31
C HIS A 787 -3.32 -7.18 -11.73
N VAL A 788 -3.13 -6.90 -13.01
CA VAL A 788 -3.18 -5.55 -13.57
C VAL A 788 -4.10 -5.57 -14.78
N LYS A 789 -5.18 -4.78 -14.75
CA LYS A 789 -5.93 -4.44 -15.95
C LYS A 789 -5.19 -3.31 -16.68
N ALA A 790 -4.56 -3.66 -17.80
CA ALA A 790 -3.74 -2.72 -18.55
C ALA A 790 -4.61 -1.73 -19.33
N HIS A 791 -4.24 -0.44 -19.30
CA HIS A 791 -4.90 0.63 -20.04
C HIS A 791 -3.88 1.46 -20.84
N PRO A 792 -4.29 2.11 -21.96
CA PRO A 792 -3.40 2.93 -22.76
C PRO A 792 -2.84 4.10 -21.95
N GLY A 793 -1.55 4.38 -22.17
CA GLY A 793 -0.80 5.42 -21.47
C GLY A 793 -0.20 5.00 -20.12
N GLN A 794 -0.49 3.80 -19.62
CA GLN A 794 0.22 3.25 -18.46
C GLN A 794 1.68 2.92 -18.82
N VAL A 795 2.59 3.25 -17.89
CA VAL A 795 4.03 2.99 -18.03
C VAL A 795 4.50 2.13 -16.87
N PHE A 796 4.90 0.89 -17.16
CA PHE A 796 5.41 -0.07 -16.17
C PHE A 796 6.93 -0.03 -16.15
N ASN A 797 7.52 0.38 -15.02
CA ASN A 797 8.96 0.27 -14.80
C ASN A 797 9.22 -1.02 -14.02
N ILE A 798 9.80 -2.02 -14.69
CA ILE A 798 10.07 -3.34 -14.11
C ILE A 798 11.57 -3.58 -14.24
N ARG A 799 12.30 -3.38 -13.14
CA ARG A 799 13.76 -3.47 -13.13
C ARG A 799 14.37 -2.54 -14.20
N ASN A 800 15.24 -3.02 -15.06
CA ASN A 800 15.83 -2.22 -16.14
C ASN A 800 14.95 -2.08 -17.40
N ALA A 801 13.73 -2.65 -17.39
CA ALA A 801 12.78 -2.53 -18.49
C ALA A 801 11.70 -1.47 -18.21
N LYS A 802 11.31 -0.75 -19.26
CA LYS A 802 10.18 0.19 -19.26
C LYS A 802 9.18 -0.22 -20.33
N ILE A 803 7.95 -0.48 -19.93
CA ILE A 803 6.87 -0.90 -20.83
C ILE A 803 5.87 0.24 -20.96
N THR A 804 5.61 0.70 -22.18
CA THR A 804 4.60 1.74 -22.44
C THR A 804 3.41 1.10 -23.16
N MET A 805 2.25 1.08 -22.51
CA MET A 805 1.01 0.55 -23.10
C MET A 805 0.42 1.58 -24.07
N LEU A 806 0.32 1.24 -25.36
CA LEU A 806 -0.04 2.19 -26.41
C LEU A 806 -1.47 2.03 -26.90
N PHE A 807 -1.96 0.79 -26.94
CA PHE A 807 -3.32 0.46 -27.33
C PHE A 807 -3.85 -0.74 -26.56
N THR A 808 -5.11 -0.63 -26.19
CA THR A 808 -6.03 -1.67 -25.73
C THR A 808 -7.37 -1.39 -26.41
N LEU A 809 -8.38 -2.23 -26.17
CA LEU A 809 -9.73 -2.00 -26.68
C LEU A 809 -10.32 -0.64 -26.22
N ASP A 810 -9.80 -0.04 -25.14
CA ASP A 810 -10.32 1.20 -24.54
C ASP A 810 -10.25 2.43 -25.48
N VAL A 811 -9.34 2.42 -26.47
CA VAL A 811 -9.17 3.50 -27.46
C VAL A 811 -9.73 3.14 -28.85
N TYR A 812 -10.39 2.00 -28.97
CA TYR A 812 -11.03 1.55 -30.21
C TYR A 812 -12.50 1.97 -30.26
N GLU A 813 -12.93 2.54 -31.40
CA GLU A 813 -14.28 3.10 -31.61
C GLU A 813 -15.15 2.25 -32.56
N GLY A 814 -14.67 1.06 -32.97
CA GLY A 814 -15.41 0.21 -33.90
C GLY A 814 -16.35 -0.78 -33.20
N SER A 815 -17.30 -1.32 -33.96
CA SER A 815 -18.30 -2.29 -33.47
C SER A 815 -17.87 -3.76 -33.60
N GLU A 816 -16.76 -4.04 -34.28
CA GLU A 816 -16.22 -5.38 -34.47
C GLU A 816 -15.24 -5.70 -33.34
N THR A 817 -15.51 -6.74 -32.54
CA THR A 817 -14.57 -7.17 -31.51
C THR A 817 -14.29 -8.66 -31.63
N SER A 818 -13.31 -9.02 -32.46
CA SER A 818 -12.65 -10.32 -32.33
C SER A 818 -11.64 -10.25 -31.19
N TYR A 819 -11.30 -11.40 -30.58
CA TYR A 819 -10.28 -11.45 -29.53
C TYR A 819 -8.92 -10.90 -30.01
N ASN A 820 -8.62 -11.00 -31.30
CA ASN A 820 -7.43 -10.38 -31.92
C ASN A 820 -7.38 -8.84 -31.73
N ILE A 821 -8.52 -8.15 -31.89
CA ILE A 821 -8.62 -6.69 -31.72
C ILE A 821 -8.42 -6.29 -30.25
N THR A 822 -8.64 -7.22 -29.31
CA THR A 822 -8.40 -6.97 -27.87
C THR A 822 -6.91 -7.02 -27.48
N SER A 823 -6.02 -7.32 -28.42
CA SER A 823 -4.57 -7.39 -28.19
C SER A 823 -4.04 -6.14 -27.50
N LEU A 824 -3.26 -6.35 -26.44
CA LEU A 824 -2.38 -5.32 -25.92
C LEU A 824 -1.30 -4.98 -26.95
N VAL A 825 -1.17 -3.71 -27.29
CA VAL A 825 -0.07 -3.19 -28.12
C VAL A 825 0.79 -2.27 -27.27
N PHE A 826 2.08 -2.58 -27.18
CA PHE A 826 2.99 -1.89 -26.29
C PHE A 826 4.43 -1.90 -26.81
N ASN A 827 5.23 -1.01 -26.24
CA ASN A 827 6.68 -0.96 -26.46
C ASN A 827 7.40 -1.34 -25.17
N VAL A 828 8.48 -2.12 -25.28
CA VAL A 828 9.42 -2.42 -24.19
C VAL A 828 10.76 -1.78 -24.50
N GLU A 829 11.17 -0.82 -23.68
CA GLU A 829 12.52 -0.25 -23.69
C GLU A 829 13.40 -1.01 -22.69
N ILE A 830 14.58 -1.46 -23.12
CA ILE A 830 15.58 -2.15 -22.28
C ILE A 830 16.99 -1.81 -22.77
N GLU A 831 17.86 -1.36 -21.86
CA GLU A 831 19.26 -0.99 -22.15
C GLU A 831 19.48 -0.11 -23.40
N GLY A 832 18.59 0.86 -23.63
CA GLY A 832 18.67 1.79 -24.77
C GLY A 832 18.30 1.16 -26.13
N LYS A 833 17.58 0.03 -26.10
CA LYS A 833 16.92 -0.59 -27.25
C LYS A 833 15.44 -0.79 -26.96
N SER A 834 14.67 -1.03 -28.01
CA SER A 834 13.22 -1.08 -27.94
C SER A 834 12.62 -2.22 -28.75
N PHE A 835 11.63 -2.89 -28.17
CA PHE A 835 10.86 -3.98 -28.76
C PHE A 835 9.38 -3.63 -28.82
N PHE A 836 8.85 -3.53 -30.04
CA PHE A 836 7.44 -3.23 -30.30
C PHE A 836 6.63 -4.51 -30.46
N VAL A 837 5.57 -4.65 -29.67
CA VAL A 837 4.68 -5.82 -29.66
C VAL A 837 3.29 -5.40 -30.11
N PHE A 838 2.78 -6.04 -31.15
CA PHE A 838 1.44 -5.81 -31.68
C PHE A 838 0.42 -6.85 -31.20
N GLY A 839 0.88 -8.02 -30.78
CA GLY A 839 0.01 -9.18 -30.59
C GLY A 839 -0.64 -9.56 -31.93
N ASP A 840 -1.94 -9.78 -31.91
CA ASP A 840 -2.71 -10.22 -33.07
C ASP A 840 -3.65 -9.14 -33.60
N ILE A 841 -3.41 -7.87 -33.26
CA ILE A 841 -4.13 -6.78 -33.93
C ILE A 841 -3.82 -6.83 -35.44
N TYR A 842 -4.87 -7.02 -36.24
CA TYR A 842 -4.77 -7.16 -37.69
C TYR A 842 -5.28 -5.88 -38.37
N ASP A 843 -6.31 -5.97 -39.19
CA ASP A 843 -6.84 -4.91 -40.06
C ASP A 843 -7.22 -3.59 -39.35
N LYS A 844 -7.40 -3.62 -38.02
CA LYS A 844 -7.66 -2.45 -37.17
C LYS A 844 -6.39 -1.77 -36.62
N GLY A 845 -5.20 -2.27 -36.94
CA GLY A 845 -3.91 -1.74 -36.48
C GLY A 845 -3.63 -0.30 -36.91
N ASP A 846 -4.31 0.19 -37.95
CA ASP A 846 -4.32 1.61 -38.33
C ASP A 846 -4.78 2.55 -37.20
N THR A 847 -5.50 2.05 -36.20
CA THR A 847 -5.85 2.83 -34.99
C THR A 847 -4.59 3.33 -34.29
N VAL A 848 -3.54 2.50 -34.21
CA VAL A 848 -2.24 2.88 -33.64
C VAL A 848 -1.59 3.99 -34.46
N SER A 849 -1.63 3.91 -35.79
CA SER A 849 -1.11 4.94 -36.70
C SER A 849 -1.93 6.26 -36.68
N LYS A 850 -3.20 6.22 -36.29
CA LYS A 850 -4.03 7.43 -36.11
C LYS A 850 -3.69 8.15 -34.81
N LEU A 851 -3.26 7.40 -33.79
CA LEU A 851 -2.86 7.95 -32.50
C LEU A 851 -1.44 8.54 -32.58
N TYR A 852 -0.50 7.78 -33.14
CA TYR A 852 0.93 8.03 -33.00
C TYR A 852 1.67 8.05 -34.32
N THR A 853 2.77 8.81 -34.36
CA THR A 853 3.70 8.83 -35.50
C THR A 853 4.96 8.03 -35.17
N ALA A 854 5.92 8.02 -36.11
CA ALA A 854 7.23 7.43 -35.88
C ALA A 854 7.97 8.03 -34.67
N THR A 855 7.60 9.23 -34.21
CA THR A 855 8.19 9.82 -32.99
C THR A 855 7.99 8.93 -31.77
N THR A 856 6.81 8.30 -31.64
CA THR A 856 6.47 7.39 -30.54
C THR A 856 6.72 5.93 -30.91
N LEU A 857 6.44 5.55 -32.16
CA LEU A 857 6.42 4.13 -32.54
C LEU A 857 7.80 3.55 -32.91
N LYS A 858 8.77 4.41 -33.26
CA LYS A 858 10.09 3.96 -33.73
C LYS A 858 10.72 2.99 -32.75
N SER A 859 11.02 1.78 -33.21
CA SER A 859 11.63 0.74 -32.40
C SER A 859 12.78 0.04 -33.12
N ASP A 860 13.62 -0.70 -32.39
CA ASP A 860 14.74 -1.47 -32.95
C ASP A 860 14.30 -2.86 -33.40
N ILE A 861 13.41 -3.48 -32.62
CA ILE A 861 12.83 -4.80 -32.84
C ILE A 861 11.31 -4.66 -32.91
N MET A 862 10.65 -5.44 -33.77
CA MET A 862 9.19 -5.57 -33.76
C MET A 862 8.76 -7.03 -33.88
N GLN A 863 7.61 -7.35 -33.31
CA GLN A 863 6.90 -8.58 -33.61
C GLN A 863 6.01 -8.37 -34.85
N VAL A 864 5.92 -9.37 -35.74
CA VAL A 864 5.01 -9.35 -36.89
C VAL A 864 3.61 -9.71 -36.40
N ALA A 865 2.67 -8.77 -36.54
CA ALA A 865 1.32 -8.87 -36.00
C ALA A 865 0.54 -10.04 -36.59
N HIS A 866 -0.28 -10.69 -35.75
CA HIS A 866 -1.17 -11.77 -36.12
C HIS A 866 -0.49 -12.87 -36.94
N HIS A 867 0.76 -13.18 -36.60
CA HIS A 867 1.60 -14.19 -37.28
C HIS A 867 1.82 -13.89 -38.77
N GLY A 868 1.51 -12.67 -39.23
CA GLY A 868 1.46 -12.26 -40.63
C GLY A 868 0.15 -12.61 -41.35
N ILE A 869 -0.83 -13.22 -40.69
CA ILE A 869 -2.13 -13.54 -41.25
C ILE A 869 -2.97 -12.26 -41.33
N SER A 870 -3.50 -11.95 -42.50
CA SER A 870 -4.30 -10.75 -42.77
C SER A 870 -3.62 -9.40 -42.57
N GLY A 871 -2.36 -9.37 -42.10
CA GLY A 871 -1.58 -8.17 -41.84
C GLY A 871 -2.23 -7.15 -40.90
N ILE A 872 -1.52 -6.06 -40.61
CA ILE A 872 -1.89 -5.08 -39.56
C ILE A 872 -2.70 -3.87 -40.06
N SER A 873 -3.11 -3.86 -41.33
CA SER A 873 -3.78 -2.72 -41.94
C SER A 873 -4.62 -3.16 -43.14
N ASP A 874 -5.79 -2.55 -43.29
CA ASP A 874 -6.65 -2.61 -44.48
C ASP A 874 -6.11 -1.78 -45.65
N ASP A 875 -4.88 -1.26 -45.62
CA ASP A 875 -4.31 -0.52 -46.75
C ASP A 875 -3.92 -1.47 -47.91
N TRP A 876 -4.89 -1.73 -48.79
CA TRP A 876 -4.76 -2.55 -50.00
C TRP A 876 -4.09 -1.82 -51.20
N GLY A 877 -3.59 -0.59 -51.01
CA GLY A 877 -3.04 0.24 -52.08
C GLY A 877 -1.78 -0.34 -52.76
N SER A 878 -1.55 0.02 -54.03
CA SER A 878 -0.35 -0.41 -54.79
C SER A 878 0.97 0.17 -54.26
N THR A 879 0.90 1.18 -53.38
CA THR A 879 2.01 1.81 -52.70
C THR A 879 1.83 1.65 -51.21
N PHE A 880 2.73 0.91 -50.56
CA PHE A 880 2.74 0.72 -49.11
C PHE A 880 2.78 2.09 -48.43
N SER A 881 1.72 2.48 -47.71
CA SER A 881 1.59 3.82 -47.14
C SER A 881 2.77 4.18 -46.24
N LYS A 882 3.20 5.44 -46.29
CA LYS A 882 4.19 5.99 -45.35
C LYS A 882 3.71 5.96 -43.89
N ASN A 883 2.39 5.91 -43.70
CA ASN A 883 1.75 5.85 -42.38
C ASN A 883 1.38 4.42 -41.96
N HIS A 884 1.78 3.41 -42.73
CA HIS A 884 1.55 2.01 -42.37
C HIS A 884 2.22 1.70 -41.02
N PRO A 885 1.56 0.99 -40.08
CA PRO A 885 2.09 0.71 -38.74
C PRO A 885 3.55 0.22 -38.74
N TYR A 886 3.88 -0.81 -39.53
CA TYR A 886 5.26 -1.30 -39.66
C TYR A 886 6.29 -0.24 -40.14
N ARG A 887 5.92 0.73 -40.99
CA ARG A 887 6.83 1.80 -41.41
C ARG A 887 7.10 2.80 -40.29
N LEU A 888 6.06 3.10 -39.51
CA LEU A 888 6.17 4.03 -38.39
C LEU A 888 7.03 3.42 -37.27
N VAL A 889 6.88 2.12 -37.02
CA VAL A 889 7.78 1.37 -36.12
C VAL A 889 9.18 1.30 -36.70
N GLY A 890 9.31 1.02 -38.00
CA GLY A 890 10.57 1.14 -38.73
C GLY A 890 11.71 0.28 -38.16
N ALA A 891 11.39 -0.92 -37.63
CA ALA A 891 12.36 -1.76 -36.94
C ALA A 891 13.49 -2.26 -37.84
N GLU A 892 14.65 -2.51 -37.23
CA GLU A 892 15.81 -3.13 -37.90
C GLU A 892 15.71 -4.66 -37.86
N TYR A 893 15.11 -5.20 -36.80
CA TYR A 893 14.90 -6.63 -36.59
C TYR A 893 13.41 -6.96 -36.48
N ALA A 894 13.01 -8.13 -36.98
CA ALA A 894 11.63 -8.60 -36.91
C ALA A 894 11.56 -10.02 -36.35
N PHE A 895 10.74 -10.21 -35.32
CA PHE A 895 10.31 -11.50 -34.81
C PHE A 895 8.99 -11.89 -35.47
N TRP A 896 8.96 -13.03 -36.15
CA TRP A 896 7.78 -13.53 -36.84
C TRP A 896 7.28 -14.80 -36.13
N PRO A 897 6.25 -14.69 -35.26
CA PRO A 897 5.79 -15.77 -34.37
C PRO A 897 4.94 -16.82 -35.09
N VAL A 898 5.48 -17.38 -36.18
CA VAL A 898 4.78 -18.31 -37.05
C VAL A 898 5.66 -19.53 -37.32
N ALA A 899 5.04 -20.69 -37.48
CA ALA A 899 5.78 -21.91 -37.80
C ALA A 899 6.30 -21.92 -39.23
N ALA A 900 7.37 -22.69 -39.46
CA ALA A 900 8.04 -22.83 -40.75
C ALA A 900 7.09 -23.23 -41.89
N LEU A 901 6.15 -24.14 -41.59
CA LEU A 901 5.17 -24.65 -42.55
C LEU A 901 4.19 -23.55 -42.99
N THR A 902 3.72 -22.74 -42.04
CA THR A 902 2.73 -21.67 -42.24
C THR A 902 3.34 -20.44 -42.89
N PHE A 903 4.59 -20.12 -42.54
CA PHE A 903 5.36 -19.07 -43.21
C PHE A 903 5.42 -19.28 -44.73
N ASN A 904 5.52 -20.55 -45.14
CA ASN A 904 5.54 -20.99 -46.54
C ASN A 904 4.15 -21.36 -47.09
N TRP A 905 3.10 -21.32 -46.27
CA TRP A 905 1.74 -21.64 -46.67
C TRP A 905 1.12 -20.51 -47.47
N LYS A 906 0.21 -20.85 -48.39
CA LYS A 906 -0.54 -19.91 -49.21
C LYS A 906 -1.86 -19.62 -48.53
N ASP A 907 -2.16 -18.34 -48.31
CA ASP A 907 -3.42 -17.91 -47.74
C ASP A 907 -4.60 -18.45 -48.59
N GLY A 908 -5.60 -19.02 -47.92
CA GLY A 908 -6.74 -19.69 -48.55
C GLY A 908 -7.79 -18.73 -49.11
N ASP A 909 -7.58 -17.41 -48.96
CA ASP A 909 -8.43 -16.42 -49.61
C ASP A 909 -8.37 -16.62 -51.13
N THR A 910 -9.52 -16.90 -51.73
CA THR A 910 -9.70 -17.32 -53.13
C THR A 910 -9.14 -16.33 -54.18
N VAL A 911 -8.63 -15.19 -53.73
CA VAL A 911 -8.06 -14.11 -54.54
C VAL A 911 -6.52 -14.14 -54.59
N HIS A 912 -5.81 -14.78 -53.65
CA HIS A 912 -4.35 -14.62 -53.50
C HIS A 912 -3.56 -15.92 -53.27
N ASN A 913 -2.99 -16.46 -54.36
CA ASN A 913 -2.15 -17.66 -54.40
C ASN A 913 -0.68 -17.38 -53.93
N SER A 914 -0.48 -16.57 -52.88
CA SER A 914 0.82 -16.10 -52.35
C SER A 914 1.12 -16.65 -50.94
N THR A 915 2.39 -16.87 -50.60
CA THR A 915 2.82 -17.23 -49.24
C THR A 915 2.65 -16.07 -48.26
N LEU A 916 2.57 -16.28 -46.94
CA LEU A 916 2.54 -15.19 -45.94
C LEU A 916 3.73 -14.21 -46.12
N ALA A 917 4.91 -14.76 -46.44
CA ALA A 917 6.11 -13.98 -46.75
C ALA A 917 5.99 -13.13 -48.04
N SER A 918 5.12 -13.49 -48.98
CA SER A 918 4.88 -12.75 -50.22
C SER A 918 3.55 -11.99 -50.24
N ASP A 919 2.83 -12.02 -49.11
CA ASP A 919 1.61 -11.25 -48.92
C ASP A 919 1.94 -9.75 -48.92
N ARG A 920 1.14 -8.98 -49.67
CA ARG A 920 1.32 -7.53 -49.77
C ARG A 920 1.12 -6.83 -48.43
N ARG A 921 0.32 -7.41 -47.54
CA ARG A 921 0.05 -6.90 -46.18
C ARG A 921 1.28 -7.02 -45.28
N ASN A 922 2.21 -7.93 -45.60
CA ASN A 922 3.50 -8.10 -44.93
C ASN A 922 4.68 -7.52 -45.72
N LYS A 923 4.42 -6.75 -46.78
CA LYS A 923 5.44 -6.29 -47.72
C LYS A 923 6.64 -5.59 -47.05
N TYR A 924 6.43 -4.88 -45.94
CA TYR A 924 7.54 -4.28 -45.19
C TYR A 924 8.63 -5.30 -44.82
N MET A 925 8.24 -6.51 -44.40
CA MET A 925 9.17 -7.58 -44.03
C MET A 925 10.02 -8.03 -45.23
N THR A 926 9.46 -8.00 -46.45
CA THR A 926 10.20 -8.34 -47.69
C THR A 926 11.23 -7.27 -48.09
N GLU A 927 11.08 -6.05 -47.58
CA GLU A 927 12.01 -4.94 -47.83
C GLU A 927 13.13 -4.87 -46.77
N MET A 928 12.98 -5.57 -45.65
CA MET A 928 14.01 -5.67 -44.61
C MET A 928 15.19 -6.53 -45.08
N ASP A 929 16.32 -6.38 -44.39
CA ASP A 929 17.42 -7.34 -44.49
C ASP A 929 16.91 -8.70 -43.98
N GLN A 930 16.81 -9.67 -44.89
CA GLN A 930 16.25 -10.99 -44.58
C GLN A 930 17.07 -11.76 -43.53
N SER A 931 18.33 -11.39 -43.29
CA SER A 931 19.14 -11.95 -42.19
C SER A 931 18.71 -11.47 -40.80
N LYS A 932 17.79 -10.51 -40.73
CA LYS A 932 17.27 -9.89 -39.51
C LYS A 932 15.77 -10.14 -39.29
N VAL A 933 15.18 -11.03 -40.08
CA VAL A 933 13.80 -11.50 -39.95
C VAL A 933 13.84 -12.93 -39.43
N PHE A 934 13.29 -13.15 -38.23
CA PHE A 934 13.42 -14.39 -37.48
C PHE A 934 12.06 -15.07 -37.32
N VAL A 935 11.85 -16.16 -38.06
CA VAL A 935 10.62 -16.96 -38.03
C VAL A 935 10.75 -18.00 -36.92
N ALA A 936 9.74 -18.16 -36.05
CA ALA A 936 9.71 -19.11 -34.92
C ALA A 936 9.60 -20.60 -35.33
N ALA A 937 10.41 -20.99 -36.32
CA ALA A 937 10.41 -22.22 -37.11
C ALA A 937 11.24 -23.33 -36.44
N ASP A 938 10.81 -23.75 -35.25
CA ASP A 938 11.54 -24.57 -34.28
C ASP A 938 12.75 -23.87 -33.64
N ASP A 939 13.21 -22.73 -34.15
CA ASP A 939 14.41 -22.05 -33.68
C ASP A 939 14.23 -21.29 -32.36
N VAL A 940 15.33 -21.16 -31.60
CA VAL A 940 15.40 -20.20 -30.48
C VAL A 940 16.28 -19.06 -30.94
N VAL A 941 15.74 -17.84 -30.90
CA VAL A 941 16.49 -16.63 -31.25
C VAL A 941 16.68 -15.79 -30.01
N VAL A 942 17.94 -15.64 -29.60
CA VAL A 942 18.34 -14.83 -28.44
C VAL A 942 18.97 -13.54 -28.94
N MET A 943 18.34 -12.41 -28.67
CA MET A 943 18.90 -11.08 -28.88
C MET A 943 19.45 -10.58 -27.55
N THR A 944 20.76 -10.64 -27.36
CA THR A 944 21.40 -10.04 -26.18
C THR A 944 21.51 -8.54 -26.39
N VAL A 945 21.04 -7.76 -25.42
CA VAL A 945 21.12 -6.30 -25.42
C VAL A 945 22.19 -5.91 -24.42
N ASN A 946 23.18 -5.13 -24.85
CA ASN A 946 24.23 -4.61 -23.99
C ASN A 946 24.58 -3.18 -24.41
N ASN A 947 24.37 -2.21 -23.51
CA ASN A 947 24.76 -0.81 -23.71
C ASN A 947 24.32 -0.23 -25.07
N GLY A 948 23.06 -0.44 -25.45
CA GLY A 948 22.52 0.07 -26.71
C GLY A 948 23.04 -0.65 -27.96
N THR A 949 23.55 -1.88 -27.85
CA THR A 949 23.88 -2.76 -28.98
C THR A 949 23.10 -4.07 -28.90
N ILE A 950 22.76 -4.64 -30.05
CA ILE A 950 22.08 -5.94 -30.18
C ILE A 950 23.05 -6.94 -30.82
N SER A 951 23.23 -8.09 -30.18
CA SER A 951 23.86 -9.27 -30.80
C SER A 951 22.85 -10.42 -30.86
N THR A 952 22.78 -11.10 -32.01
CA THR A 952 21.81 -12.17 -32.26
C THR A 952 22.50 -13.53 -32.26
N ALA A 953 21.86 -14.52 -31.64
CA ALA A 953 22.22 -15.93 -31.73
C ALA A 953 20.98 -16.75 -32.06
N THR A 954 21.08 -17.64 -33.04
CA THR A 954 19.99 -18.51 -33.49
C THR A 954 20.40 -19.96 -33.27
N PHE A 955 19.52 -20.73 -32.64
CA PHE A 955 19.69 -22.15 -32.36
C PHE A 955 18.61 -22.92 -33.10
N ALA A 956 18.94 -24.09 -33.64
CA ALA A 956 18.02 -24.87 -34.47
C ALA A 956 16.76 -25.32 -33.71
N ASP A 957 16.89 -25.58 -32.41
CA ASP A 957 15.80 -25.95 -31.53
C ASP A 957 16.10 -25.65 -30.05
N VAL A 958 15.07 -25.75 -29.20
CA VAL A 958 15.17 -25.53 -27.74
C VAL A 958 16.16 -26.49 -27.10
N SER A 959 16.21 -27.75 -27.53
CA SER A 959 17.17 -28.74 -27.04
C SER A 959 18.61 -28.32 -27.32
N THR A 960 18.88 -27.85 -28.53
CA THR A 960 20.19 -27.35 -28.96
C THR A 960 20.59 -26.12 -28.15
N TYR A 961 19.65 -25.21 -27.91
CA TYR A 961 19.90 -24.03 -27.08
C TYR A 961 20.23 -24.38 -25.62
N VAL A 962 19.44 -25.25 -25.00
CA VAL A 962 19.63 -25.64 -23.59
C VAL A 962 21.00 -26.33 -23.39
N ASN A 963 21.45 -27.11 -24.38
CA ASN A 963 22.72 -27.82 -24.35
C ASN A 963 23.94 -27.01 -24.81
N SER A 964 23.75 -25.81 -25.40
CA SER A 964 24.84 -24.90 -25.79
C SER A 964 25.45 -24.17 -24.59
#